data_AF-A0A9K3Q6V1-F1
#
_entry.id   AF-A0A9K3Q6V1-F1
#
_cell.length_a   1.000
_cell.length_b   1.000
_cell.length_c   1.000
_cell.angle_alpha   90.00
_cell.angle_beta   90.00
_cell.angle_gamma   90.00
#
_symmetry.space_group_name_H-M   'P 1'
#
loop_
_entity.id
_entity.type
_entity.pdbx_description
1 polymer ?
#
loop_
_entity_poly.entity_id
_entity_poly.type
_entity_poly.pdbx_seq_one_letter_code
_entity_poly.pdbx_strand_id
1 'polypeptide(L)'
;MRRTTTATSPMVLAANDAELFDSTIRTNHVGFSGNGFIDYGGIGSYAIWMVNIPVTGSYQLRIRYALAMNRRPISVLLGGGSNKIGEFQIESTNSWTNWMTETITVVLSAGNRQELKFLADTTPGPNVDKVDLIPLGTAVPNNPTLKIVLEPNESLSRNQFVSSESDIYETGLDSRGDLIVRDKALSTVLWSLSQTIARSVPGDRLFLQDDGNLVIRDSHRRAVWDSKTYGNSDARFVISNRGTIAVIKSNQQELWTGGPSSVPPAQVPSPSLTQNPTPRPTIGVLQPSGDDVYTAVLNPNQSLPRNQFVSSQSGVYETGLDSRGDLVVRNKASSTVLWSLSQTIARNVPGDRIFMQDDGNLVIRDTNRRAVWDSKTYSNSGARFAINNRGTIAVIYSNQQELWIGGLDGGSGPVGGPSTSPPAPSPRPVVTPNPTPQPIQQPSGNVASTTILRGNQNFGIGTFFDSPNRKYRVGLNNAGNLVMLEGNVIIWRLKDKQRRDVAQVTRAFLQSDGNLVLRDSTGRSRWNSETSNLAGSLLRIDDRGLLYIVYKGTVVWMDGLPRQMYRGPSSADLVFPVRGMFYYAWYPETWEVGGKEVFYRPNLGAIPQGPYRSGDPVVVREHVKALDYAYADLGIISWWGVSNRLDRARITQLMDETDRQNSPIKWTVYYEPEMANDFSVEELVKDLNYLKEWFAWHPTWAHINGKPVIFVWNESSCNVANRWEEAGRRANWYVVLKIFPRYEDCPIQPDSWHQYGVANDVIENPPYSFCIAPGFWRADHPAPRNPRVGRTRFCEQVAKMNESGRDWQLVVSFNEWGEGTAVESAVEWNSASGYGDYLDCLHDPVRFG
;
A
#
# COMPACT_ATOMS: atom_id res chain seq x y z
N MET A 1 -28.20 -26.46 -34.63
CA MET A 1 -27.52 -27.21 -33.55
C MET A 1 -26.61 -26.24 -32.81
N ARG A 2 -26.87 -26.00 -31.52
CA ARG A 2 -26.02 -25.20 -30.63
C ARG A 2 -24.71 -25.95 -30.34
N ARG A 3 -23.59 -25.22 -30.26
CA ARG A 3 -22.55 -25.44 -29.25
C ARG A 3 -21.86 -24.11 -28.96
N THR A 4 -22.20 -23.54 -27.80
CA THR A 4 -21.51 -22.42 -27.16
C THR A 4 -20.58 -23.01 -26.12
N THR A 5 -19.29 -22.66 -26.14
CA THR A 5 -18.39 -22.79 -24.98
C THR A 5 -17.25 -21.81 -25.11
N THR A 6 -17.10 -20.91 -24.14
CA THR A 6 -15.78 -20.56 -23.58
C THR A 6 -16.00 -20.11 -22.15
N ALA A 7 -15.71 -21.03 -21.21
CA ALA A 7 -15.44 -20.69 -19.82
C ALA A 7 -14.13 -19.88 -19.77
N THR A 8 -14.06 -18.88 -18.89
CA THR A 8 -12.77 -18.34 -18.45
C THR A 8 -11.98 -19.48 -17.80
N SER A 9 -10.75 -19.71 -18.26
CA SER A 9 -9.94 -20.84 -17.82
C SER A 9 -9.70 -20.80 -16.30
N PRO A 10 -9.74 -21.95 -15.60
CA PRO A 10 -9.27 -22.06 -14.23
C PRO A 10 -7.87 -21.49 -14.06
N MET A 11 -7.66 -20.68 -13.01
CA MET A 11 -6.33 -20.22 -12.63
C MET A 11 -5.73 -21.20 -11.64
N VAL A 12 -4.52 -21.67 -11.90
CA VAL A 12 -3.79 -22.58 -11.00
C VAL A 12 -2.86 -21.76 -10.13
N LEU A 13 -3.05 -21.85 -8.82
CA LEU A 13 -2.14 -21.33 -7.81
C LEU A 13 -1.17 -22.46 -7.43
N ALA A 14 0.00 -22.49 -8.07
CA ALA A 14 0.99 -23.53 -7.81
C ALA A 14 1.70 -23.27 -6.48
N ALA A 15 2.11 -24.35 -5.79
CA ALA A 15 2.86 -24.25 -4.54
C ALA A 15 4.07 -23.30 -4.64
N ASN A 16 4.82 -23.37 -5.75
CA ASN A 16 6.07 -22.62 -5.93
C ASN A 16 5.88 -21.11 -6.18
N ASP A 17 4.66 -20.68 -6.49
CA ASP A 17 4.32 -19.27 -6.74
C ASP A 17 3.84 -18.56 -5.47
N ALA A 18 3.78 -19.29 -4.35
CA ALA A 18 3.30 -18.77 -3.08
C ALA A 18 4.40 -18.01 -2.31
N GLU A 19 4.04 -16.87 -1.72
CA GLU A 19 4.80 -16.28 -0.62
C GLU A 19 4.46 -17.06 0.66
N LEU A 20 5.49 -17.66 1.29
CA LEU A 20 5.32 -18.57 2.41
C LEU A 20 5.77 -17.95 3.73
N PHE A 21 5.03 -18.23 4.80
CA PHE A 21 5.43 -17.96 6.17
C PHE A 21 5.30 -19.22 7.02
N ASP A 22 6.39 -19.59 7.69
CA ASP A 22 6.50 -20.84 8.46
C ASP A 22 6.02 -22.08 7.68
N SER A 23 6.16 -22.03 6.37
CA SER A 23 5.82 -23.10 5.42
C SER A 23 6.98 -23.23 4.45
N THR A 24 7.21 -24.42 3.92
CA THR A 24 8.33 -24.65 3.01
C THR A 24 7.91 -25.47 1.81
N ILE A 25 8.58 -25.25 0.67
CA ILE A 25 8.44 -26.15 -0.46
C ILE A 25 9.25 -27.42 -0.20
N ARG A 26 8.61 -28.58 -0.36
CA ARG A 26 9.21 -29.90 -0.16
C ARG A 26 8.92 -30.83 -1.33
N THR A 27 9.77 -31.85 -1.46
CA THR A 27 9.71 -32.89 -2.49
C THR A 27 9.88 -34.30 -1.91
N ASN A 28 9.87 -34.43 -0.58
CA ASN A 28 10.14 -35.68 0.15
C ASN A 28 8.95 -36.66 0.18
N HIS A 29 7.82 -36.31 -0.42
CA HIS A 29 6.67 -37.19 -0.64
C HIS A 29 6.27 -37.17 -2.12
N VAL A 30 5.89 -38.30 -2.68
CA VAL A 30 5.53 -38.42 -4.11
C VAL A 30 4.06 -38.06 -4.36
N GLY A 31 3.71 -37.79 -5.62
CA GLY A 31 2.32 -37.61 -6.07
C GLY A 31 1.79 -36.17 -6.15
N PHE A 32 2.63 -35.18 -5.81
CA PHE A 32 2.36 -33.76 -6.08
C PHE A 32 2.59 -33.40 -7.56
N SER A 33 2.16 -32.21 -7.96
CA SER A 33 2.33 -31.64 -9.30
C SER A 33 3.41 -30.54 -9.29
N GLY A 34 4.04 -30.28 -10.45
CA GLY A 34 5.10 -29.28 -10.53
C GLY A 34 6.37 -29.66 -9.76
N ASN A 35 7.04 -28.67 -9.15
CA ASN A 35 8.39 -28.83 -8.57
C ASN A 35 8.40 -29.03 -7.04
N GLY A 36 7.23 -29.13 -6.39
CA GLY A 36 7.13 -29.36 -4.96
C GLY A 36 5.71 -29.09 -4.43
N PHE A 37 5.50 -29.39 -3.15
CA PHE A 37 4.30 -29.04 -2.42
C PHE A 37 4.63 -28.14 -1.22
N ILE A 38 3.66 -27.38 -0.75
CA ILE A 38 3.75 -26.59 0.48
C ILE A 38 3.59 -27.52 1.68
N ASP A 39 4.64 -27.67 2.45
CA ASP A 39 4.66 -28.25 3.79
C ASP A 39 4.37 -27.12 4.79
N TYR A 40 3.12 -27.05 5.25
CA TYR A 40 2.70 -26.08 6.27
C TYR A 40 3.33 -26.44 7.63
N GLY A 41 3.94 -25.46 8.29
CA GLY A 41 4.52 -25.64 9.62
C GLY A 41 3.46 -25.64 10.73
N GLY A 42 3.70 -24.86 11.77
CA GLY A 42 2.83 -24.84 12.94
C GLY A 42 1.52 -24.06 12.75
N ILE A 43 0.75 -23.94 13.82
CA ILE A 43 -0.32 -22.94 13.91
C ILE A 43 0.26 -21.55 13.60
N GLY A 44 -0.42 -20.79 12.75
CA GLY A 44 0.00 -19.48 12.26
C GLY A 44 0.82 -19.51 10.97
N SER A 45 1.18 -20.70 10.46
CA SER A 45 1.80 -20.84 9.13
C SER A 45 0.81 -20.51 8.01
N TYR A 46 1.29 -19.91 6.93
CA TYR A 46 0.44 -19.53 5.80
C TYR A 46 1.17 -19.54 4.45
N ALA A 47 0.35 -19.58 3.40
CA ALA A 47 0.75 -19.35 2.03
C ALA A 47 -0.09 -18.22 1.43
N ILE A 48 0.53 -17.35 0.65
CA ILE A 48 -0.11 -16.20 -0.01
C ILE A 48 0.12 -16.31 -1.52
N TRP A 49 -0.94 -16.11 -2.29
CA TRP A 49 -0.83 -15.86 -3.73
C TRP A 49 -1.33 -14.47 -4.07
N MET A 50 -0.65 -13.82 -5.01
CA MET A 50 -1.10 -12.58 -5.62
C MET A 50 -1.95 -12.91 -6.84
N VAL A 51 -3.24 -12.62 -6.77
CA VAL A 51 -4.23 -13.03 -7.77
C VAL A 51 -4.86 -11.83 -8.48
N ASN A 52 -5.03 -11.94 -9.79
CA ASN A 52 -5.83 -10.99 -10.55
C ASN A 52 -7.25 -11.55 -10.66
N ILE A 53 -8.20 -10.92 -9.99
CA ILE A 53 -9.61 -11.28 -10.06
C ILE A 53 -10.27 -10.35 -11.07
N PRO A 54 -10.59 -10.81 -12.29
CA PRO A 54 -11.07 -9.93 -13.35
C PRO A 54 -12.49 -9.43 -13.08
N VAL A 55 -13.29 -10.20 -12.34
CA VAL A 55 -14.70 -9.91 -12.07
C VAL A 55 -15.05 -10.34 -10.66
N THR A 56 -15.78 -9.49 -9.92
CA THR A 56 -16.36 -9.83 -8.63
C THR A 56 -17.37 -10.95 -8.84
N GLY A 57 -17.28 -12.05 -8.10
CA GLY A 57 -18.22 -13.15 -8.27
C GLY A 57 -17.92 -14.38 -7.43
N SER A 58 -18.72 -15.42 -7.63
CA SER A 58 -18.51 -16.71 -7.00
C SER A 58 -17.41 -17.50 -7.71
N TYR A 59 -16.39 -17.86 -6.96
CA TYR A 59 -15.33 -18.73 -7.40
C TYR A 59 -15.35 -20.00 -6.57
N GLN A 60 -15.19 -21.13 -7.25
CA GLN A 60 -14.87 -22.39 -6.62
C GLN A 60 -13.36 -22.44 -6.39
N LEU A 61 -12.96 -22.52 -5.13
CA LEU A 61 -11.59 -22.84 -4.76
C LEU A 61 -11.47 -24.34 -4.53
N ARG A 62 -10.51 -24.95 -5.19
CA ARG A 62 -10.25 -26.38 -5.12
C ARG A 62 -8.82 -26.61 -4.64
N ILE A 63 -8.67 -27.00 -3.39
CA ILE A 63 -7.35 -27.29 -2.80
C ILE A 63 -7.01 -28.75 -2.99
N ARG A 64 -5.85 -29.05 -3.58
CA ARG A 64 -5.30 -30.40 -3.66
C ARG A 64 -4.30 -30.60 -2.52
N TYR A 65 -4.56 -31.57 -1.65
CA TYR A 65 -3.83 -31.73 -0.40
C TYR A 65 -3.57 -33.20 -0.04
N ALA A 66 -2.58 -33.43 0.82
CA ALA A 66 -2.32 -34.71 1.48
C ALA A 66 -2.17 -34.53 2.99
N LEU A 67 -2.77 -35.44 3.76
CA LEU A 67 -2.82 -35.37 5.22
C LEU A 67 -2.91 -36.77 5.84
N ALA A 68 -1.92 -37.16 6.64
CA ALA A 68 -1.86 -38.52 7.17
C ALA A 68 -2.89 -38.83 8.26
N MET A 69 -3.12 -37.89 9.18
CA MET A 69 -4.00 -38.08 10.35
C MET A 69 -4.52 -36.74 10.84
N ASN A 70 -5.70 -36.78 11.49
CA ASN A 70 -6.41 -35.68 12.14
C ASN A 70 -6.77 -34.53 11.20
N ARG A 71 -8.00 -34.04 11.31
CA ARG A 71 -8.51 -32.91 10.52
C ARG A 71 -7.70 -31.63 10.77
N ARG A 72 -7.38 -30.88 9.72
CA ARG A 72 -6.56 -29.64 9.77
C ARG A 72 -7.15 -28.49 8.92
N PRO A 73 -8.12 -27.72 9.44
CA PRO A 73 -8.78 -26.68 8.65
C PRO A 73 -7.81 -25.57 8.18
N ILE A 74 -8.10 -25.00 7.00
CA ILE A 74 -7.36 -23.86 6.43
C ILE A 74 -8.32 -22.70 6.17
N SER A 75 -8.11 -21.58 6.84
CA SER A 75 -8.84 -20.34 6.63
C SER A 75 -8.38 -19.67 5.33
N VAL A 76 -9.31 -19.19 4.51
CA VAL A 76 -9.04 -18.41 3.29
C VAL A 76 -9.36 -16.95 3.55
N LEU A 77 -8.39 -16.07 3.33
CA LEU A 77 -8.52 -14.63 3.58
C LEU A 77 -8.17 -13.83 2.31
N LEU A 78 -8.89 -12.73 2.08
CA LEU A 78 -8.72 -11.85 0.91
C LEU A 78 -8.30 -10.45 1.34
N GLY A 79 -7.38 -9.82 0.59
CA GLY A 79 -7.10 -8.39 0.71
C GLY A 79 -6.37 -8.00 2.01
N GLY A 80 -5.23 -8.63 2.27
CA GLY A 80 -4.40 -8.29 3.44
C GLY A 80 -4.66 -9.14 4.68
N GLY A 81 -5.16 -10.36 4.50
CA GLY A 81 -5.06 -11.40 5.53
C GLY A 81 -5.92 -11.25 6.79
N SER A 82 -6.89 -10.32 6.83
CA SER A 82 -7.85 -10.15 7.94
C SER A 82 -9.31 -10.46 7.56
N ASN A 83 -9.67 -10.38 6.28
CA ASN A 83 -11.02 -10.71 5.81
C ASN A 83 -11.14 -12.21 5.47
N LYS A 84 -11.60 -13.03 6.43
CA LYS A 84 -11.88 -14.45 6.20
C LYS A 84 -13.11 -14.62 5.29
N ILE A 85 -12.88 -15.16 4.10
CA ILE A 85 -13.91 -15.37 3.05
C ILE A 85 -14.34 -16.83 2.90
N GLY A 86 -13.63 -17.76 3.55
CA GLY A 86 -13.95 -19.18 3.51
C GLY A 86 -13.05 -20.01 4.42
N GLU A 87 -13.34 -21.30 4.54
CA GLU A 87 -12.50 -22.25 5.27
C GLU A 87 -12.61 -23.64 4.65
N PHE A 88 -11.47 -24.24 4.32
CA PHE A 88 -11.41 -25.64 3.91
C PHE A 88 -11.49 -26.56 5.12
N GLN A 89 -12.37 -27.55 5.05
CA GLN A 89 -12.48 -28.62 6.03
C GLN A 89 -11.57 -29.79 5.62
N ILE A 90 -10.26 -29.66 5.86
CA ILE A 90 -9.29 -30.67 5.39
C ILE A 90 -9.34 -31.92 6.29
N GLU A 91 -9.88 -33.01 5.77
CA GLU A 91 -9.95 -34.30 6.46
C GLU A 91 -8.70 -35.16 6.24
N SER A 92 -8.53 -36.22 7.05
CA SER A 92 -7.42 -37.17 6.86
C SER A 92 -7.54 -37.90 5.52
N THR A 93 -6.49 -37.85 4.72
CA THR A 93 -6.31 -38.68 3.52
C THR A 93 -5.69 -40.06 3.83
N ASN A 94 -5.38 -40.32 5.10
CA ASN A 94 -4.73 -41.53 5.63
C ASN A 94 -3.27 -41.75 5.21
N SER A 95 -2.65 -40.83 4.44
CA SER A 95 -1.22 -40.86 4.11
C SER A 95 -0.70 -39.48 3.64
N TRP A 96 0.58 -39.18 3.84
CA TRP A 96 1.24 -37.99 3.26
C TRP A 96 1.47 -38.08 1.74
N THR A 97 1.24 -39.25 1.15
CA THR A 97 1.36 -39.50 -0.30
C THR A 97 0.02 -39.70 -0.99
N ASN A 98 -1.10 -39.72 -0.24
CA ASN A 98 -2.43 -39.83 -0.81
C ASN A 98 -3.02 -38.42 -0.98
N TRP A 99 -3.21 -38.01 -2.23
CA TRP A 99 -3.63 -36.65 -2.56
C TRP A 99 -5.12 -36.61 -2.85
N MET A 100 -5.87 -35.87 -2.05
CA MET A 100 -7.29 -35.62 -2.22
C MET A 100 -7.54 -34.15 -2.61
N THR A 101 -8.80 -33.83 -2.86
CA THR A 101 -9.23 -32.50 -3.23
C THR A 101 -10.42 -32.08 -2.40
N GLU A 102 -10.31 -30.95 -1.72
CA GLU A 102 -11.43 -30.30 -1.03
C GLU A 102 -11.86 -29.08 -1.84
N THR A 103 -13.15 -28.78 -1.82
CA THR A 103 -13.72 -27.70 -2.63
C THR A 103 -14.62 -26.82 -1.78
N ILE A 104 -14.39 -25.52 -1.85
CA ILE A 104 -15.29 -24.53 -1.26
C ILE A 104 -15.70 -23.50 -2.32
N THR A 105 -16.80 -22.80 -2.08
CA THR A 105 -17.20 -21.66 -2.89
C THR A 105 -17.02 -20.40 -2.05
N VAL A 106 -16.35 -19.41 -2.63
CA VAL A 106 -16.11 -18.11 -2.00
C VAL A 106 -16.50 -16.98 -2.96
N VAL A 107 -16.82 -15.81 -2.41
CA VAL A 107 -17.01 -14.60 -3.19
C VAL A 107 -15.71 -13.82 -3.20
N LEU A 108 -15.17 -13.54 -4.38
CA LEU A 108 -13.97 -12.71 -4.56
C LEU A 108 -14.37 -11.38 -5.19
N SER A 109 -13.85 -10.27 -4.67
CA SER A 109 -13.94 -8.95 -5.31
C SER A 109 -13.02 -8.88 -6.54
N ALA A 110 -13.42 -8.13 -7.57
CA ALA A 110 -12.53 -7.79 -8.69
C ALA A 110 -11.36 -6.94 -8.19
N GLY A 111 -10.19 -7.12 -8.78
CA GLY A 111 -8.99 -6.37 -8.43
C GLY A 111 -7.72 -7.05 -8.93
N ASN A 112 -6.73 -6.23 -9.27
CA ASN A 112 -5.41 -6.69 -9.70
C ASN A 112 -4.50 -6.86 -8.49
N ARG A 113 -3.65 -7.90 -8.50
CA ARG A 113 -2.68 -8.23 -7.45
C ARG A 113 -3.31 -8.26 -6.06
N GLN A 114 -4.47 -8.90 -5.92
CA GLN A 114 -5.09 -9.11 -4.62
C GLN A 114 -4.39 -10.23 -3.86
N GLU A 115 -4.23 -10.06 -2.55
CA GLU A 115 -3.67 -11.09 -1.69
C GLU A 115 -4.73 -12.14 -1.35
N LEU A 116 -4.50 -13.38 -1.73
CA LEU A 116 -5.30 -14.53 -1.33
C LEU A 116 -4.47 -15.42 -0.39
N LYS A 117 -4.76 -15.35 0.91
CA LYS A 117 -4.00 -16.00 1.99
C LYS A 117 -4.70 -17.26 2.48
N PHE A 118 -3.94 -18.32 2.65
CA PHE A 118 -4.38 -19.62 3.17
C PHE A 118 -3.66 -19.87 4.49
N LEU A 119 -4.38 -19.73 5.61
CA LEU A 119 -3.84 -19.71 6.96
C LEU A 119 -4.20 -20.97 7.76
N ALA A 120 -3.19 -21.59 8.36
CA ALA A 120 -3.34 -22.65 9.36
C ALA A 120 -3.62 -22.02 10.74
N ASP A 121 -4.89 -21.68 11.00
CA ASP A 121 -5.31 -20.81 12.12
C ASP A 121 -5.40 -21.55 13.47
N THR A 122 -6.03 -22.73 13.49
CA THR A 122 -6.32 -23.46 14.73
C THR A 122 -5.49 -24.74 14.90
N THR A 123 -4.94 -25.25 13.81
CA THR A 123 -4.08 -26.45 13.76
C THR A 123 -2.89 -26.19 12.83
N PRO A 124 -1.83 -27.01 12.85
CA PRO A 124 -0.89 -27.10 11.71
C PRO A 124 -1.64 -27.33 10.40
N GLY A 125 -1.05 -26.96 9.26
CA GLY A 125 -1.67 -27.18 7.94
C GLY A 125 -1.38 -28.56 7.34
N PRO A 126 -2.04 -28.94 6.22
CA PRO A 126 -1.73 -30.15 5.46
C PRO A 126 -0.56 -29.91 4.48
N ASN A 127 -0.14 -30.94 3.74
CA ASN A 127 0.66 -30.74 2.53
C ASN A 127 -0.26 -30.23 1.43
N VAL A 128 0.06 -29.09 0.80
CA VAL A 128 -0.75 -28.49 -0.27
C VAL A 128 0.04 -28.49 -1.58
N ASP A 129 -0.50 -29.15 -2.59
CA ASP A 129 0.11 -29.23 -3.92
C ASP A 129 -0.19 -27.97 -4.74
N LYS A 130 -1.47 -27.64 -4.85
CA LYS A 130 -1.96 -26.49 -5.61
C LYS A 130 -3.36 -26.12 -5.18
N VAL A 131 -3.79 -24.93 -5.58
CA VAL A 131 -5.20 -24.51 -5.51
C VAL A 131 -5.68 -24.12 -6.89
N ASP A 132 -6.76 -24.72 -7.37
CA ASP A 132 -7.43 -24.26 -8.58
C ASP A 132 -8.50 -23.24 -8.21
N LEU A 133 -8.42 -22.05 -8.80
CA LEU A 133 -9.43 -21.00 -8.73
C LEU A 133 -10.30 -21.08 -9.99
N ILE A 134 -11.52 -21.58 -9.83
CA ILE A 134 -12.43 -21.88 -10.93
C ILE A 134 -13.64 -20.93 -10.85
N PRO A 135 -13.86 -20.06 -11.84
CA PRO A 135 -15.10 -19.30 -11.91
C PRO A 135 -16.28 -20.25 -12.18
N LEU A 136 -17.35 -20.19 -11.38
CA LEU A 136 -18.49 -21.12 -11.49
C LEU A 136 -19.52 -20.80 -12.60
N GLY A 137 -19.19 -19.90 -13.54
CA GLY A 137 -20.00 -19.54 -14.71
C GLY A 137 -21.24 -18.67 -14.39
N THR A 138 -21.84 -17.91 -15.31
CA THR A 138 -21.41 -17.51 -16.67
C THR A 138 -20.68 -16.16 -16.64
N ALA A 139 -19.67 -16.01 -17.49
CA ALA A 139 -19.35 -14.69 -18.04
C ALA A 139 -20.61 -14.19 -18.75
N VAL A 140 -21.36 -13.29 -18.09
CA VAL A 140 -22.21 -12.36 -18.83
C VAL A 140 -21.22 -11.50 -19.62
N PRO A 141 -21.35 -11.38 -20.95
CA PRO A 141 -20.56 -10.44 -21.72
C PRO A 141 -20.49 -9.10 -21.00
N ASN A 142 -19.31 -8.48 -20.98
CA ASN A 142 -19.06 -7.15 -20.41
C ASN A 142 -19.77 -6.02 -21.18
N ASN A 143 -21.02 -6.22 -21.57
CA ASN A 143 -21.95 -5.12 -21.77
C ASN A 143 -22.87 -5.09 -20.55
N PRO A 144 -23.10 -3.91 -19.93
CA PRO A 144 -24.16 -3.78 -18.94
C PRO A 144 -25.48 -4.03 -19.68
N THR A 145 -25.95 -5.27 -19.76
CA THR A 145 -27.33 -5.49 -20.17
C THR A 145 -28.21 -5.05 -19.02
N LEU A 146 -28.88 -3.95 -19.26
CA LEU A 146 -29.84 -3.32 -18.38
C LEU A 146 -31.20 -3.96 -18.68
N LYS A 147 -31.74 -4.70 -17.73
CA LYS A 147 -33.10 -5.20 -17.83
C LYS A 147 -34.06 -4.13 -17.37
N ILE A 148 -35.10 -3.87 -18.16
CA ILE A 148 -36.16 -2.93 -17.81
C ILE A 148 -36.96 -3.50 -16.63
N VAL A 149 -37.02 -2.71 -15.56
CA VAL A 149 -37.80 -2.95 -14.35
C VAL A 149 -39.15 -2.25 -14.44
N LEU A 150 -39.18 -1.00 -14.94
CA LEU A 150 -40.40 -0.24 -15.22
C LEU A 150 -40.26 0.56 -16.53
N GLU A 151 -41.27 0.45 -17.39
CA GLU A 151 -41.57 1.41 -18.46
C GLU A 151 -42.32 2.64 -17.89
N PRO A 152 -42.42 3.76 -18.64
CA PRO A 152 -43.20 4.92 -18.22
C PRO A 152 -44.66 4.53 -17.98
N ASN A 153 -45.22 5.03 -16.88
CA ASN A 153 -46.54 4.69 -16.35
C ASN A 153 -46.70 3.26 -15.79
N GLU A 154 -45.61 2.53 -15.57
CA GLU A 154 -45.64 1.26 -14.84
C GLU A 154 -45.29 1.43 -13.35
N SER A 155 -45.81 0.51 -12.54
CA SER A 155 -45.52 0.48 -11.10
C SER A 155 -45.28 -0.92 -10.55
N LEU A 156 -44.43 -1.01 -9.52
CA LEU A 156 -44.34 -2.15 -8.62
C LEU A 156 -45.03 -1.81 -7.30
N SER A 157 -45.91 -2.70 -6.86
CA SER A 157 -46.48 -2.65 -5.50
C SER A 157 -45.49 -3.20 -4.49
N ARG A 158 -45.74 -2.90 -3.21
CA ARG A 158 -45.00 -3.50 -2.09
C ARG A 158 -44.86 -5.03 -2.26
N ASN A 159 -43.68 -5.56 -1.95
CA ASN A 159 -43.27 -6.97 -2.11
C ASN A 159 -43.18 -7.48 -3.55
N GLN A 160 -43.31 -6.63 -4.57
CA GLN A 160 -43.04 -7.03 -5.95
C GLN A 160 -41.60 -6.71 -6.31
N PHE A 161 -40.93 -7.69 -6.93
CA PHE A 161 -39.55 -7.62 -7.35
C PHE A 161 -39.42 -8.02 -8.82
N VAL A 162 -38.48 -7.39 -9.51
CA VAL A 162 -38.06 -7.78 -10.86
C VAL A 162 -36.61 -8.21 -10.79
N SER A 163 -36.38 -9.46 -11.18
CA SER A 163 -35.03 -10.02 -11.25
C SER A 163 -34.28 -9.45 -12.45
N SER A 164 -32.99 -9.23 -12.30
CA SER A 164 -32.03 -8.94 -13.37
C SER A 164 -32.03 -10.00 -14.48
N GLU A 165 -31.41 -9.71 -15.61
CA GLU A 165 -31.31 -10.67 -16.73
C GLU A 165 -30.58 -11.95 -16.35
N SER A 166 -29.58 -11.86 -15.47
CA SER A 166 -28.87 -13.01 -14.91
C SER A 166 -29.67 -13.80 -13.89
N ASP A 167 -30.83 -13.29 -13.47
CA ASP A 167 -31.68 -13.83 -12.42
C ASP A 167 -31.02 -13.94 -11.03
N ILE A 168 -29.85 -13.30 -10.84
CA ILE A 168 -29.07 -13.33 -9.59
C ILE A 168 -29.53 -12.24 -8.63
N TYR A 169 -29.68 -11.01 -9.12
CA TYR A 169 -30.16 -9.87 -8.34
C TYR A 169 -31.61 -9.57 -8.66
N GLU A 170 -32.33 -8.99 -7.72
CA GLU A 170 -33.65 -8.42 -7.97
C GLU A 170 -33.83 -7.09 -7.22
N THR A 171 -34.67 -6.22 -7.79
CA THR A 171 -35.02 -4.93 -7.18
C THR A 171 -36.52 -4.75 -7.12
N GLY A 172 -36.97 -4.01 -6.10
CA GLY A 172 -38.39 -3.81 -5.80
C GLY A 172 -38.58 -3.16 -4.44
N LEU A 173 -39.85 -3.04 -4.01
CA LEU A 173 -40.18 -2.56 -2.67
C LEU A 173 -40.25 -3.73 -1.68
N ASP A 174 -39.52 -3.66 -0.56
CA ASP A 174 -39.60 -4.64 0.51
C ASP A 174 -40.93 -4.53 1.31
N SER A 175 -41.12 -5.39 2.32
CA SER A 175 -42.34 -5.41 3.14
C SER A 175 -42.56 -4.14 3.96
N ARG A 176 -41.52 -3.33 4.15
CA ARG A 176 -41.55 -2.04 4.85
C ARG A 176 -41.80 -0.88 3.88
N GLY A 177 -41.72 -1.13 2.58
CA GLY A 177 -41.94 -0.13 1.54
C GLY A 177 -40.65 0.54 1.04
N ASP A 178 -39.48 0.01 1.40
CA ASP A 178 -38.19 0.56 0.99
C ASP A 178 -37.74 -0.02 -0.36
N LEU A 179 -37.14 0.82 -1.21
CA LEU A 179 -36.56 0.36 -2.47
C LEU A 179 -35.21 -0.30 -2.19
N ILE A 180 -35.10 -1.58 -2.54
CA ILE A 180 -33.91 -2.37 -2.25
C ILE A 180 -33.38 -3.07 -3.51
N VAL A 181 -32.12 -3.48 -3.43
CA VAL A 181 -31.53 -4.52 -4.28
C VAL A 181 -31.12 -5.67 -3.38
N ARG A 182 -31.47 -6.89 -3.75
CA ARG A 182 -31.11 -8.09 -3.00
C ARG A 182 -30.60 -9.20 -3.90
N ASP A 183 -29.82 -10.09 -3.30
CA ASP A 183 -29.55 -11.41 -3.87
C ASP A 183 -30.85 -12.22 -3.87
N LYS A 184 -31.28 -12.71 -5.04
CA LYS A 184 -32.54 -13.43 -5.21
C LYS A 184 -32.50 -14.80 -4.51
N ALA A 185 -31.39 -15.52 -4.61
CA ALA A 185 -31.25 -16.87 -4.06
C ALA A 185 -31.15 -16.84 -2.52
N LEU A 186 -30.43 -15.87 -1.98
CA LEU A 186 -30.16 -15.73 -0.56
C LEU A 186 -31.16 -14.83 0.16
N SER A 187 -32.04 -14.14 -0.56
CA SER A 187 -32.94 -13.09 -0.03
C SER A 187 -32.22 -12.00 0.78
N THR A 188 -30.91 -11.82 0.57
CA THR A 188 -30.06 -10.91 1.34
C THR A 188 -30.08 -9.52 0.71
N VAL A 189 -30.47 -8.51 1.49
CA VAL A 189 -30.47 -7.11 1.03
C VAL A 189 -29.03 -6.62 0.88
N LEU A 190 -28.66 -6.23 -0.33
CA LEU A 190 -27.31 -5.75 -0.68
C LEU A 190 -27.24 -4.22 -0.72
N TRP A 191 -28.37 -3.58 -0.99
CA TRP A 191 -28.49 -2.13 -1.00
C TRP A 191 -29.92 -1.72 -0.64
N SER A 192 -30.05 -0.60 0.08
CA SER A 192 -31.32 -0.01 0.52
C SER A 192 -31.31 1.50 0.28
N LEU A 193 -32.39 2.01 -0.28
CA LEU A 193 -32.57 3.44 -0.49
C LEU A 193 -32.61 4.17 0.86
N SER A 194 -33.40 3.68 1.82
CA SER A 194 -33.52 4.30 3.14
C SER A 194 -32.19 4.39 3.90
N GLN A 195 -31.30 3.40 3.72
CA GLN A 195 -29.93 3.46 4.26
C GLN A 195 -29.08 4.52 3.54
N THR A 196 -29.18 4.57 2.21
CA THR A 196 -28.40 5.51 1.37
C THR A 196 -28.74 6.97 1.68
N ILE A 197 -30.02 7.28 1.92
CA ILE A 197 -30.48 8.64 2.22
C ILE A 197 -30.66 8.91 3.72
N ALA A 198 -30.27 7.96 4.59
CA ALA A 198 -30.42 8.01 6.05
C ALA A 198 -31.84 8.40 6.53
N ARG A 199 -32.88 7.96 5.82
CA ARG A 199 -34.29 8.28 6.12
C ARG A 199 -35.21 7.15 5.68
N SER A 200 -36.18 6.79 6.53
CA SER A 200 -37.21 5.81 6.18
C SER A 200 -38.08 6.29 5.02
N VAL A 201 -38.30 5.41 4.05
CA VAL A 201 -39.20 5.62 2.92
C VAL A 201 -40.34 4.59 3.01
N PRO A 202 -41.45 4.89 3.72
CA PRO A 202 -42.54 3.94 3.91
C PRO A 202 -43.44 3.86 2.66
N GLY A 203 -42.91 3.34 1.56
CA GLY A 203 -43.59 3.23 0.29
C GLY A 203 -44.67 2.15 0.23
N ASP A 204 -45.72 2.40 -0.54
CA ASP A 204 -46.69 1.39 -0.96
C ASP A 204 -46.48 1.01 -2.44
N ARG A 205 -45.99 1.96 -3.25
CA ARG A 205 -45.82 1.78 -4.70
C ARG A 205 -44.60 2.51 -5.24
N LEU A 206 -43.76 1.81 -6.00
CA LEU A 206 -42.71 2.37 -6.84
C LEU A 206 -43.29 2.61 -8.23
N PHE A 207 -43.19 3.82 -8.74
CA PHE A 207 -43.85 4.24 -9.98
C PHE A 207 -42.92 5.08 -10.83
N LEU A 208 -42.73 4.69 -12.10
CA LEU A 208 -42.04 5.54 -13.08
C LEU A 208 -43.07 6.39 -13.81
N GLN A 209 -43.02 7.70 -13.61
CA GLN A 209 -43.96 8.64 -14.22
C GLN A 209 -43.64 8.86 -15.71
N ASP A 210 -44.62 9.35 -16.47
CA ASP A 210 -44.49 9.71 -17.89
C ASP A 210 -43.53 10.88 -18.15
N ASP A 211 -43.27 11.71 -17.14
CA ASP A 211 -42.23 12.75 -17.17
C ASP A 211 -40.81 12.19 -16.94
N GLY A 212 -40.66 10.88 -16.73
CA GLY A 212 -39.39 10.20 -16.50
C GLY A 212 -38.95 10.11 -15.04
N ASN A 213 -39.71 10.66 -14.09
CA ASN A 213 -39.34 10.62 -12.68
C ASN A 213 -39.73 9.29 -12.01
N LEU A 214 -38.76 8.61 -11.40
CA LEU A 214 -39.02 7.46 -10.53
C LEU A 214 -39.44 7.93 -9.13
N VAL A 215 -40.62 7.53 -8.68
CA VAL A 215 -41.25 8.00 -7.43
C VAL A 215 -41.71 6.82 -6.57
N ILE A 216 -41.49 6.92 -5.27
CA ILE A 216 -42.10 6.04 -4.28
C ILE A 216 -43.28 6.79 -3.64
N ARG A 217 -44.47 6.20 -3.68
CA ARG A 217 -45.71 6.77 -3.13
C ARG A 217 -46.22 5.97 -1.94
N ASP A 218 -46.80 6.64 -0.96
CA ASP A 218 -47.51 6.00 0.15
C ASP A 218 -48.92 5.51 -0.26
N SER A 219 -49.64 4.89 0.68
CA SER A 219 -51.00 4.37 0.46
C SER A 219 -52.05 5.44 0.12
N HIS A 220 -51.76 6.72 0.39
CA HIS A 220 -52.59 7.87 0.04
C HIS A 220 -52.16 8.51 -1.29
N ARG A 221 -51.27 7.84 -2.05
CA ARG A 221 -50.70 8.28 -3.32
C ARG A 221 -49.79 9.52 -3.21
N ARG A 222 -49.32 9.87 -2.02
CA ARG A 222 -48.38 10.98 -1.82
C ARG A 222 -46.96 10.51 -2.07
N ALA A 223 -46.16 11.30 -2.78
CA ALA A 223 -44.75 11.00 -3.00
C ALA A 223 -43.96 11.11 -1.67
N VAL A 224 -43.27 10.04 -1.29
CA VAL A 224 -42.41 9.99 -0.09
C VAL A 224 -40.92 10.03 -0.45
N TRP A 225 -40.59 9.74 -1.72
CA TRP A 225 -39.28 9.92 -2.33
C TRP A 225 -39.41 10.02 -3.86
N ASP A 226 -38.52 10.76 -4.51
CA ASP A 226 -38.39 10.80 -5.96
C ASP A 226 -36.94 10.98 -6.42
N SER A 227 -36.61 10.46 -7.61
CA SER A 227 -35.26 10.42 -8.18
C SER A 227 -34.76 11.75 -8.78
N LYS A 228 -35.60 12.79 -8.85
CA LYS A 228 -35.31 14.08 -9.50
C LYS A 228 -34.94 13.96 -11.00
N THR A 229 -35.51 12.99 -11.70
CA THR A 229 -35.27 12.74 -13.13
C THR A 229 -36.41 13.21 -14.05
N TYR A 230 -37.31 14.06 -13.54
CA TYR A 230 -38.43 14.64 -14.31
C TYR A 230 -37.94 15.44 -15.53
N GLY A 231 -38.77 15.50 -16.58
CA GLY A 231 -38.46 16.13 -17.87
C GLY A 231 -37.78 15.22 -18.89
N ASN A 232 -37.69 13.91 -18.61
CA ASN A 232 -37.06 12.90 -19.46
C ASN A 232 -38.06 11.79 -19.80
N SER A 233 -39.07 12.09 -20.63
CA SER A 233 -40.20 11.20 -20.90
C SER A 233 -39.85 9.87 -21.59
N ASP A 234 -38.64 9.74 -22.13
CA ASP A 234 -38.08 8.50 -22.66
C ASP A 234 -37.33 7.67 -21.61
N ALA A 235 -37.36 8.07 -20.33
CA ALA A 235 -36.64 7.38 -19.28
C ALA A 235 -37.24 6.00 -18.96
N ARG A 236 -36.38 5.08 -18.50
CA ARG A 236 -36.69 3.71 -18.08
C ARG A 236 -36.01 3.43 -16.75
N PHE A 237 -36.67 2.69 -15.87
CA PHE A 237 -36.03 2.18 -14.65
C PHE A 237 -35.51 0.78 -14.94
N VAL A 238 -34.23 0.54 -14.66
CA VAL A 238 -33.52 -0.67 -15.06
C VAL A 238 -32.71 -1.27 -13.91
N ILE A 239 -32.42 -2.57 -14.01
CA ILE A 239 -31.46 -3.28 -13.16
C ILE A 239 -30.42 -3.97 -14.04
N SER A 240 -29.16 -3.86 -13.65
CA SER A 240 -28.04 -4.55 -14.30
C SER A 240 -27.78 -5.92 -13.68
N ASN A 241 -27.05 -6.77 -14.40
CA ASN A 241 -26.52 -8.03 -13.87
C ASN A 241 -25.43 -7.86 -12.79
N ARG A 242 -25.15 -6.62 -12.35
CA ARG A 242 -24.27 -6.27 -11.23
C ARG A 242 -25.04 -5.77 -10.00
N GLY A 243 -26.36 -5.75 -10.04
CA GLY A 243 -27.19 -5.21 -8.96
C GLY A 243 -27.26 -3.67 -8.93
N THR A 244 -26.60 -2.97 -9.86
CA THR A 244 -26.85 -1.53 -10.06
C THR A 244 -28.24 -1.33 -10.64
N ILE A 245 -29.02 -0.44 -10.02
CA ILE A 245 -30.29 0.05 -10.55
C ILE A 245 -30.11 1.46 -11.08
N ALA A 246 -30.83 1.83 -12.14
CA ALA A 246 -30.70 3.14 -12.73
C ALA A 246 -31.99 3.64 -13.36
N VAL A 247 -32.14 4.96 -13.46
CA VAL A 247 -33.05 5.60 -14.40
C VAL A 247 -32.20 6.04 -15.60
N ILE A 248 -32.51 5.52 -16.78
CA ILE A 248 -31.76 5.78 -18.02
C ILE A 248 -32.67 6.32 -19.11
N LYS A 249 -32.13 7.09 -20.05
CA LYS A 249 -32.79 7.44 -21.32
C LYS A 249 -32.73 6.32 -22.34
N SER A 250 -33.52 6.44 -23.40
CA SER A 250 -33.50 5.51 -24.55
C SER A 250 -32.12 5.40 -25.21
N ASN A 251 -31.32 6.47 -25.17
CA ASN A 251 -29.94 6.51 -25.67
C ASN A 251 -28.89 5.96 -24.67
N GLN A 252 -29.33 5.27 -23.61
CA GLN A 252 -28.51 4.71 -22.54
C GLN A 252 -27.82 5.76 -21.65
N GLN A 253 -28.17 7.04 -21.76
CA GLN A 253 -27.70 8.06 -20.80
C GLN A 253 -28.30 7.81 -19.41
N GLU A 254 -27.45 7.74 -18.41
CA GLU A 254 -27.83 7.57 -17.01
C GLU A 254 -28.28 8.91 -16.37
N LEU A 255 -29.41 8.91 -15.67
CA LEU A 255 -30.00 10.08 -15.02
C LEU A 255 -29.99 9.97 -13.48
N TRP A 256 -30.09 8.75 -12.96
CA TRP A 256 -30.04 8.44 -11.52
C TRP A 256 -29.57 7.00 -11.32
N THR A 257 -28.89 6.72 -10.21
CA THR A 257 -28.44 5.37 -9.86
C THR A 257 -28.66 5.01 -8.39
N GLY A 258 -28.73 3.71 -8.15
CA GLY A 258 -28.66 3.07 -6.84
C GLY A 258 -28.07 1.67 -6.94
N GLY A 259 -27.97 0.96 -5.83
CA GLY A 259 -27.38 -0.38 -5.76
C GLY A 259 -25.96 -0.39 -5.18
N PRO A 260 -25.40 -1.58 -4.90
CA PRO A 260 -24.14 -1.77 -4.17
C PRO A 260 -22.87 -1.26 -4.91
N SER A 261 -23.03 -0.66 -6.10
CA SER A 261 -21.95 -0.06 -6.89
C SER A 261 -22.33 1.27 -7.55
N SER A 262 -23.36 1.97 -7.08
CA SER A 262 -23.75 3.25 -7.66
C SER A 262 -22.79 4.39 -7.28
N VAL A 263 -22.12 4.97 -8.28
CA VAL A 263 -21.57 6.34 -8.21
C VAL A 263 -22.73 7.31 -8.46
N PRO A 264 -22.93 8.38 -7.67
CA PRO A 264 -24.01 9.35 -7.91
C PRO A 264 -23.76 10.11 -9.23
N PRO A 265 -24.73 10.25 -10.14
CA PRO A 265 -24.51 10.95 -11.40
C PRO A 265 -24.56 12.47 -11.22
N ALA A 266 -23.57 13.15 -11.81
CA ALA A 266 -23.64 14.56 -12.16
C ALA A 266 -24.65 14.73 -13.32
N GLN A 267 -25.57 15.69 -13.19
CA GLN A 267 -26.55 16.02 -14.24
C GLN A 267 -25.85 16.49 -15.52
N VAL A 268 -26.18 15.88 -16.67
CA VAL A 268 -25.77 16.38 -18.00
C VAL A 268 -26.90 16.19 -19.03
N PRO A 269 -27.14 17.12 -19.98
CA PRO A 269 -27.96 16.88 -21.17
C PRO A 269 -27.17 16.27 -22.36
N SER A 270 -27.83 15.43 -23.16
CA SER A 270 -27.40 14.64 -24.35
C SER A 270 -27.63 15.37 -25.71
N PRO A 271 -27.39 14.77 -26.92
CA PRO A 271 -26.38 13.79 -27.42
C PRO A 271 -25.90 13.99 -28.90
N SER A 272 -25.02 13.10 -29.43
CA SER A 272 -25.10 12.32 -30.74
C SER A 272 -23.71 12.09 -31.44
N LEU A 273 -23.36 11.03 -32.20
CA LEU A 273 -23.84 9.67 -32.57
C LEU A 273 -22.73 8.89 -33.38
N THR A 274 -22.64 7.54 -33.23
CA THR A 274 -22.30 6.44 -34.22
C THR A 274 -20.88 6.31 -34.86
N GLN A 275 -20.26 5.16 -35.23
CA GLN A 275 -20.62 3.74 -35.47
C GLN A 275 -19.34 2.82 -35.55
N ASN A 276 -19.52 1.48 -35.49
CA ASN A 276 -18.56 0.32 -35.42
C ASN A 276 -18.42 -0.43 -36.81
N PRO A 277 -17.79 -1.64 -37.00
CA PRO A 277 -16.48 -2.24 -36.58
C PRO A 277 -15.75 -3.21 -37.61
N THR A 278 -14.51 -3.69 -37.26
CA THR A 278 -13.79 -4.99 -37.57
C THR A 278 -13.28 -5.41 -38.98
N PRO A 279 -12.35 -6.41 -39.18
CA PRO A 279 -11.50 -7.22 -38.27
C PRO A 279 -9.98 -7.41 -38.67
N ARG A 280 -9.18 -8.03 -37.77
CA ARG A 280 -7.75 -8.42 -37.89
C ARG A 280 -7.57 -9.94 -38.20
N PRO A 281 -6.46 -10.36 -38.83
CA PRO A 281 -5.90 -11.70 -38.59
C PRO A 281 -4.40 -11.74 -38.20
N THR A 282 -4.15 -12.55 -37.15
CA THR A 282 -3.06 -13.52 -36.87
C THR A 282 -1.57 -13.12 -36.75
N ILE A 283 -0.97 -13.61 -35.66
CA ILE A 283 0.40 -13.46 -35.14
C ILE A 283 1.40 -14.39 -35.84
N GLY A 284 2.61 -13.88 -36.12
CA GLY A 284 3.83 -14.66 -36.40
C GLY A 284 5.02 -14.03 -35.69
N VAL A 285 5.82 -14.85 -35.00
CA VAL A 285 7.03 -14.46 -34.27
C VAL A 285 8.16 -14.14 -35.26
N LEU A 286 8.78 -12.95 -35.19
CA LEU A 286 9.97 -12.58 -35.99
C LEU A 286 10.96 -11.72 -35.19
N GLN A 287 12.26 -11.97 -35.43
CA GLN A 287 13.41 -11.11 -35.07
C GLN A 287 13.20 -9.65 -35.52
N PRO A 288 13.83 -8.64 -34.86
CA PRO A 288 13.59 -7.24 -35.18
C PRO A 288 13.97 -6.91 -36.62
N SER A 289 12.95 -6.69 -37.44
CA SER A 289 13.02 -6.16 -38.80
C SER A 289 13.48 -4.69 -38.78
N GLY A 290 14.00 -4.18 -39.90
CA GLY A 290 14.36 -2.75 -40.07
C GLY A 290 13.21 -1.75 -39.81
N ASP A 291 12.01 -2.22 -39.51
CA ASP A 291 10.86 -1.41 -39.09
C ASP A 291 10.96 -0.87 -37.66
N ASP A 292 11.80 -1.45 -36.82
CA ASP A 292 12.00 -1.06 -35.41
C ASP A 292 13.04 0.06 -35.24
N VAL A 293 13.63 0.56 -36.34
CA VAL A 293 14.64 1.63 -36.31
C VAL A 293 13.96 3.00 -36.15
N TYR A 294 14.30 3.69 -35.06
CA TYR A 294 13.78 5.02 -34.75
C TYR A 294 14.43 6.15 -35.56
N THR A 295 13.59 7.01 -36.14
CA THR A 295 13.94 8.31 -36.71
C THR A 295 13.79 9.39 -35.64
N ALA A 296 14.82 10.21 -35.43
CA ALA A 296 14.78 11.28 -34.43
C ALA A 296 13.75 12.36 -34.81
N VAL A 297 12.89 12.71 -33.86
CA VAL A 297 11.88 13.79 -33.95
C VAL A 297 12.40 15.04 -33.24
N LEU A 298 12.94 14.91 -32.03
CA LEU A 298 13.58 16.00 -31.27
C LEU A 298 14.83 15.50 -30.55
N ASN A 299 15.97 16.17 -30.76
CA ASN A 299 17.17 16.03 -29.93
C ASN A 299 17.04 16.86 -28.64
N PRO A 300 17.91 16.66 -27.63
CA PRO A 300 17.94 17.49 -26.43
C PRO A 300 17.91 18.99 -26.74
N ASN A 301 17.14 19.73 -25.94
CA ASN A 301 16.89 21.17 -26.08
C ASN A 301 16.19 21.60 -27.38
N GLN A 302 15.58 20.67 -28.12
CA GLN A 302 14.75 20.99 -29.28
C GLN A 302 13.26 20.94 -28.95
N SER A 303 12.50 21.78 -29.65
CA SER A 303 11.05 21.86 -29.53
C SER A 303 10.37 21.81 -30.89
N LEU A 304 9.17 21.22 -30.95
CA LEU A 304 8.30 21.22 -32.13
C LEU A 304 6.98 21.92 -31.76
N PRO A 305 6.58 23.01 -32.45
CA PRO A 305 5.31 23.67 -32.21
C PRO A 305 4.13 22.86 -32.77
N ARG A 306 2.93 23.19 -32.29
CA ARG A 306 1.64 22.72 -32.82
C ARG A 306 1.60 22.75 -34.35
N ASN A 307 0.94 21.74 -34.93
CA ASN A 307 0.75 21.53 -36.37
C ASN A 307 2.02 21.26 -37.18
N GLN A 308 3.18 21.04 -36.53
CA GLN A 308 4.36 20.51 -37.20
C GLN A 308 4.53 19.03 -36.86
N PHE A 309 4.90 18.25 -37.87
CA PHE A 309 5.00 16.80 -37.80
C PHE A 309 6.32 16.32 -38.42
N VAL A 310 6.90 15.27 -37.85
CA VAL A 310 8.10 14.61 -38.39
C VAL A 310 7.74 13.20 -38.81
N SER A 311 8.13 12.83 -40.04
CA SER A 311 7.81 11.53 -40.62
C SER A 311 8.78 10.44 -40.17
N SER A 312 8.27 9.21 -40.07
CA SER A 312 9.11 8.01 -39.99
C SER A 312 9.90 7.82 -41.28
N GLN A 313 10.97 7.00 -41.22
CA GLN A 313 11.87 6.75 -42.36
C GLN A 313 11.14 6.16 -43.58
N SER A 314 10.13 5.33 -43.37
CA SER A 314 9.26 4.78 -44.41
C SER A 314 8.36 5.82 -45.08
N GLY A 315 8.18 6.99 -44.46
CA GLY A 315 7.30 8.06 -44.93
C GLY A 315 5.80 7.78 -44.76
N VAL A 316 5.42 6.66 -44.14
CA VAL A 316 4.02 6.25 -43.96
C VAL A 316 3.37 6.95 -42.76
N TYR A 317 4.11 7.11 -41.67
CA TYR A 317 3.62 7.69 -40.42
C TYR A 317 4.33 9.00 -40.09
N GLU A 318 3.68 9.84 -39.31
CA GLU A 318 4.30 11.02 -38.71
C GLU A 318 3.72 11.33 -37.33
N THR A 319 4.53 11.99 -36.49
CA THR A 319 4.15 12.38 -35.12
C THR A 319 4.38 13.87 -34.86
N GLY A 320 3.55 14.45 -34.00
CA GLY A 320 3.56 15.86 -33.64
C GLY A 320 2.34 16.23 -32.81
N LEU A 321 2.19 17.51 -32.47
CA LEU A 321 0.99 18.03 -31.82
C LEU A 321 -0.06 18.42 -32.86
N ASP A 322 -1.29 17.91 -32.73
CA ASP A 322 -2.42 18.26 -33.61
C ASP A 322 -2.94 19.69 -33.38
N SER A 323 -3.93 20.10 -34.15
CA SER A 323 -4.52 21.45 -34.06
C SER A 323 -5.18 21.76 -32.72
N ARG A 324 -5.48 20.73 -31.92
CA ARG A 324 -6.04 20.82 -30.55
C ARG A 324 -4.94 20.79 -29.49
N GLY A 325 -3.70 20.47 -29.86
CA GLY A 325 -2.54 20.43 -28.97
C GLY A 325 -2.21 19.05 -28.43
N ASP A 326 -2.86 18.01 -28.94
CA ASP A 326 -2.65 16.63 -28.47
C ASP A 326 -1.50 15.97 -29.24
N LEU A 327 -0.70 15.15 -28.55
CA LEU A 327 0.36 14.37 -29.18
C LEU A 327 -0.26 13.18 -29.91
N VAL A 328 -0.05 13.12 -31.23
CA VAL A 328 -0.68 12.11 -32.08
C VAL A 328 0.32 11.44 -33.00
N VAL A 329 0.02 10.19 -33.36
CA VAL A 329 0.59 9.51 -34.53
C VAL A 329 -0.50 9.41 -35.60
N ARG A 330 -0.16 9.79 -36.84
CA ARG A 330 -1.11 9.78 -37.96
C ARG A 330 -0.51 9.18 -39.23
N ASN A 331 -1.37 8.70 -40.12
CA ASN A 331 -0.99 8.34 -41.47
C ASN A 331 -0.66 9.62 -42.26
N LYS A 332 0.54 9.71 -42.85
CA LYS A 332 0.99 10.91 -43.56
C LYS A 332 0.17 11.22 -44.81
N ALA A 333 -0.21 10.20 -45.57
CA ALA A 333 -0.92 10.36 -46.84
C ALA A 333 -2.37 10.82 -46.63
N SER A 334 -3.06 10.29 -45.62
CA SER A 334 -4.46 10.62 -45.34
C SER A 334 -4.68 11.65 -44.22
N SER A 335 -3.63 12.00 -43.46
CA SER A 335 -3.71 12.79 -42.22
C SER A 335 -4.62 12.20 -41.13
N THR A 336 -5.02 10.94 -41.25
CA THR A 336 -5.88 10.27 -40.26
C THR A 336 -5.10 10.00 -38.98
N VAL A 337 -5.59 10.51 -37.85
CA VAL A 337 -5.04 10.22 -36.52
C VAL A 337 -5.31 8.77 -36.18
N LEU A 338 -4.25 8.01 -35.92
CA LEU A 338 -4.30 6.58 -35.62
C LEU A 338 -4.08 6.31 -34.13
N TRP A 339 -3.37 7.20 -33.44
CA TRP A 339 -3.16 7.17 -31.99
C TRP A 339 -3.12 8.59 -31.42
N SER A 340 -3.63 8.75 -30.19
CA SER A 340 -3.71 10.02 -29.47
C SER A 340 -3.32 9.81 -28.01
N LEU A 341 -2.46 10.69 -27.50
CA LEU A 341 -2.05 10.70 -26.10
C LEU A 341 -3.25 10.94 -25.20
N SER A 342 -4.06 11.98 -25.46
CA SER A 342 -5.19 12.35 -24.62
C SER A 342 -6.26 11.25 -24.50
N GLN A 343 -6.47 10.45 -25.55
CA GLN A 343 -7.33 9.27 -25.50
C GLN A 343 -6.72 8.14 -24.65
N THR A 344 -5.41 7.93 -24.79
CA THR A 344 -4.68 6.88 -24.06
C THR A 344 -4.67 7.13 -22.55
N ILE A 345 -4.52 8.40 -22.14
CA ILE A 345 -4.48 8.79 -20.73
C ILE A 345 -5.83 9.30 -20.19
N ALA A 346 -6.89 9.24 -21.01
CA ALA A 346 -8.23 9.76 -20.69
C ALA A 346 -8.22 11.19 -20.10
N ARG A 347 -7.35 12.06 -20.60
CA ARG A 347 -7.16 13.45 -20.13
C ARG A 347 -6.78 14.35 -21.29
N ASN A 348 -7.42 15.51 -21.43
CA ASN A 348 -7.04 16.50 -22.43
C ASN A 348 -5.65 17.08 -22.15
N VAL A 349 -4.81 17.14 -23.18
CA VAL A 349 -3.49 17.77 -23.13
C VAL A 349 -3.48 18.96 -24.10
N PRO A 350 -3.78 20.20 -23.64
CA PRO A 350 -3.89 21.36 -24.51
C PRO A 350 -2.51 21.96 -24.82
N GLY A 351 -1.68 21.23 -25.57
CA GLY A 351 -0.32 21.64 -25.92
C GLY A 351 -0.24 22.74 -26.99
N ASP A 352 0.70 23.67 -26.81
CA ASP A 352 1.21 24.57 -27.84
C ASP A 352 2.51 24.03 -28.45
N ARG A 353 3.34 23.36 -27.64
CA ARG A 353 4.67 22.92 -28.04
C ARG A 353 5.11 21.68 -27.29
N ILE A 354 5.75 20.75 -27.98
CA ILE A 354 6.45 19.61 -27.37
C ILE A 354 7.95 19.91 -27.33
N PHE A 355 8.60 19.63 -26.20
CA PHE A 355 9.98 20.01 -25.91
C PHE A 355 10.73 18.84 -25.28
N MET A 356 11.85 18.45 -25.91
CA MET A 356 12.77 17.48 -25.33
C MET A 356 13.79 18.23 -24.47
N GLN A 357 13.68 18.12 -23.15
CA GLN A 357 14.54 18.82 -22.20
C GLN A 357 15.93 18.14 -22.10
N ASP A 358 16.93 18.92 -21.70
CA ASP A 358 18.31 18.43 -21.54
C ASP A 358 18.49 17.40 -20.42
N ASP A 359 17.55 17.37 -19.47
CA ASP A 359 17.47 16.37 -18.39
C ASP A 359 16.91 15.02 -18.87
N GLY A 360 16.52 14.90 -20.14
CA GLY A 360 15.97 13.68 -20.72
C GLY A 360 14.44 13.56 -20.64
N ASN A 361 13.72 14.58 -20.15
CA ASN A 361 12.26 14.57 -20.10
C ASN A 361 11.62 15.13 -21.38
N LEU A 362 10.61 14.45 -21.92
CA LEU A 362 9.78 14.98 -23.01
C LEU A 362 8.56 15.67 -22.40
N VAL A 363 8.39 16.96 -22.67
CA VAL A 363 7.35 17.78 -22.05
C VAL A 363 6.48 18.45 -23.10
N ILE A 364 5.16 18.39 -22.92
CA ILE A 364 4.20 19.20 -23.67
C ILE A 364 3.86 20.42 -22.84
N ARG A 365 3.99 21.61 -23.43
CA ARG A 365 3.72 22.89 -22.78
C ARG A 365 2.60 23.65 -23.46
N ASP A 366 1.82 24.40 -22.69
CA ASP A 366 0.81 25.32 -23.18
C ASP A 366 1.40 26.66 -23.69
N THR A 367 0.55 27.57 -24.15
CA THR A 367 0.94 28.90 -24.65
C THR A 367 1.61 29.78 -23.58
N ASN A 368 1.40 29.49 -22.30
CA ASN A 368 2.01 30.19 -21.16
C ASN A 368 3.32 29.52 -20.71
N ARG A 369 3.84 28.55 -21.49
CA ARG A 369 5.03 27.74 -21.21
C ARG A 369 4.91 26.82 -19.98
N ARG A 370 3.70 26.56 -19.50
CA ARG A 370 3.46 25.61 -18.39
C ARG A 370 3.45 24.19 -18.92
N ALA A 371 4.04 23.26 -18.19
CA ALA A 371 3.98 21.83 -18.54
C ALA A 371 2.56 21.30 -18.30
N VAL A 372 1.93 20.75 -19.34
CA VAL A 372 0.59 20.14 -19.28
C VAL A 372 0.66 18.61 -19.36
N TRP A 373 1.82 18.07 -19.76
CA TRP A 373 2.15 16.65 -19.72
C TRP A 373 3.67 16.47 -19.81
N ASP A 374 4.20 15.40 -19.21
CA ASP A 374 5.59 14.97 -19.38
C ASP A 374 5.74 13.44 -19.35
N SER A 375 6.79 12.92 -20.00
CA SER A 375 7.05 11.49 -20.15
C SER A 375 7.61 10.81 -18.90
N LYS A 376 7.94 11.56 -17.85
CA LYS A 376 8.61 11.07 -16.63
C LYS A 376 9.95 10.38 -16.91
N THR A 377 10.68 10.88 -17.90
CA THR A 377 12.01 10.36 -18.29
C THR A 377 13.16 11.29 -17.90
N TYR A 378 12.92 12.22 -16.96
CA TYR A 378 13.96 13.10 -16.39
C TYR A 378 15.12 12.29 -15.77
N SER A 379 16.26 12.95 -15.57
CA SER A 379 17.55 12.35 -15.16
C SER A 379 18.23 11.43 -16.21
N ASN A 380 17.79 11.49 -17.47
CA ASN A 380 18.37 10.75 -18.60
C ASN A 380 18.98 11.72 -19.64
N SER A 381 19.92 12.55 -19.20
CA SER A 381 20.52 13.59 -20.06
C SER A 381 21.16 13.02 -21.32
N GLY A 382 20.76 13.54 -22.49
CA GLY A 382 21.12 13.03 -23.80
C GLY A 382 20.04 12.18 -24.49
N ALA A 383 18.92 11.89 -23.82
CA ALA A 383 17.77 11.22 -24.45
C ALA A 383 17.15 12.07 -25.58
N ARG A 384 16.56 11.42 -26.58
CA ARG A 384 15.85 12.07 -27.71
C ARG A 384 14.45 11.49 -27.91
N PHE A 385 13.53 12.27 -28.47
CA PHE A 385 12.20 11.79 -28.88
C PHE A 385 12.23 11.33 -30.34
N ALA A 386 11.62 10.20 -30.67
CA ALA A 386 11.76 9.54 -31.97
C ALA A 386 10.51 8.75 -32.40
N ILE A 387 10.41 8.40 -33.69
CA ILE A 387 9.35 7.57 -34.31
C ILE A 387 9.93 6.48 -35.22
N ASN A 388 9.40 5.25 -35.21
CA ASN A 388 9.83 4.17 -36.11
C ASN A 388 8.84 3.89 -37.26
N ASN A 389 9.12 2.90 -38.11
CA ASN A 389 8.29 2.60 -39.29
C ASN A 389 6.99 1.85 -38.97
N ARG A 390 6.79 1.43 -37.72
CA ARG A 390 5.51 0.87 -37.24
C ARG A 390 4.57 1.94 -36.67
N GLY A 391 5.03 3.18 -36.55
CA GLY A 391 4.25 4.25 -35.92
C GLY A 391 4.32 4.20 -34.39
N THR A 392 5.35 3.56 -33.83
CA THR A 392 5.71 3.69 -32.41
C THR A 392 6.53 4.95 -32.21
N ILE A 393 6.20 5.72 -31.17
CA ILE A 393 6.97 6.88 -30.72
C ILE A 393 7.63 6.56 -29.39
N ALA A 394 8.84 7.06 -29.17
CA ALA A 394 9.59 6.77 -27.95
C ALA A 394 10.51 7.91 -27.52
N VAL A 395 10.77 7.98 -26.21
CA VAL A 395 11.95 8.65 -25.66
C VAL A 395 13.06 7.61 -25.57
N ILE A 396 14.16 7.81 -26.29
CA ILE A 396 15.25 6.83 -26.41
C ILE A 396 16.59 7.38 -25.93
N TYR A 397 17.37 6.53 -25.25
CA TYR A 397 18.74 6.80 -24.83
C TYR A 397 19.79 6.30 -25.85
N SER A 398 21.07 6.61 -25.65
CA SER A 398 22.17 6.48 -26.64
C SER A 398 22.42 5.07 -27.22
N ASN A 399 21.81 4.03 -26.63
CA ASN A 399 21.86 2.62 -27.02
C ASN A 399 20.55 2.07 -27.62
N GLN A 400 19.62 2.93 -28.07
CA GLN A 400 18.24 2.58 -28.49
C GLN A 400 17.36 2.05 -27.33
N GLN A 401 17.78 2.21 -26.08
CA GLN A 401 16.93 1.88 -24.93
C GLN A 401 15.73 2.84 -24.88
N GLU A 402 14.54 2.25 -24.89
CA GLU A 402 13.27 2.97 -24.75
C GLU A 402 13.03 3.30 -23.28
N LEU A 403 12.90 4.58 -22.97
CA LEU A 403 12.60 5.08 -21.62
C LEU A 403 11.09 5.35 -21.43
N TRP A 404 10.40 5.63 -22.53
CA TRP A 404 8.96 5.79 -22.62
C TRP A 404 8.51 5.46 -24.05
N ILE A 405 7.36 4.81 -24.20
CA ILE A 405 6.76 4.45 -25.51
C ILE A 405 5.30 4.91 -25.62
N GLY A 406 4.88 5.18 -26.85
CA GLY A 406 3.50 5.45 -27.25
C GLY A 406 3.29 5.14 -28.75
N GLY A 407 2.11 5.44 -29.29
CA GLY A 407 1.79 5.16 -30.70
C GLY A 407 1.11 3.81 -30.91
N LEU A 408 1.23 3.25 -32.11
CA LEU A 408 0.36 2.14 -32.57
C LEU A 408 0.65 0.78 -31.92
N ASP A 409 1.90 0.55 -31.48
CA ASP A 409 2.32 -0.70 -30.81
C ASP A 409 2.82 -0.46 -29.36
N GLY A 410 2.82 0.78 -28.87
CA GLY A 410 3.31 1.14 -27.54
C GLY A 410 2.18 1.40 -26.54
N GLY A 411 2.01 0.50 -25.56
CA GLY A 411 1.22 0.80 -24.37
C GLY A 411 1.96 1.84 -23.53
N SER A 412 1.30 2.94 -23.19
CA SER A 412 1.95 4.06 -22.48
C SER A 412 2.46 3.64 -21.11
N GLY A 413 3.78 3.48 -20.99
CA GLY A 413 4.50 3.19 -19.75
C GLY A 413 6.02 3.20 -19.98
N PRO A 414 6.82 3.52 -18.96
CA PRO A 414 8.28 3.42 -19.06
C PRO A 414 8.72 1.95 -19.21
N VAL A 415 9.63 1.69 -20.16
CA VAL A 415 10.21 0.35 -20.41
C VAL A 415 11.51 0.22 -19.60
N GLY A 416 11.69 -0.90 -18.89
CA GLY A 416 12.81 -1.09 -17.95
C GLY A 416 14.10 -1.67 -18.56
N GLY A 417 15.24 -0.97 -18.35
CA GLY A 417 16.66 -1.43 -18.38
C GLY A 417 17.31 -1.66 -19.76
N PRO A 418 18.66 -1.59 -19.94
CA PRO A 418 19.76 -1.64 -18.96
C PRO A 418 20.80 -0.48 -19.02
N SER A 419 21.48 -0.26 -17.88
CA SER A 419 22.57 0.69 -17.65
C SER A 419 23.81 0.50 -18.54
N THR A 420 24.22 1.58 -19.25
CA THR A 420 25.61 1.84 -19.68
C THR A 420 25.89 3.35 -19.77
N SER A 421 26.75 3.88 -18.91
CA SER A 421 27.33 5.25 -19.01
C SER A 421 28.72 5.18 -19.66
N PRO A 422 29.09 6.05 -20.63
CA PRO A 422 30.05 7.17 -20.38
C PRO A 422 29.99 8.33 -21.43
N PRO A 423 30.83 9.39 -21.46
CA PRO A 423 31.72 10.01 -20.45
C PRO A 423 31.40 11.50 -20.17
N ALA A 424 31.94 12.05 -19.07
CA ALA A 424 31.85 13.46 -18.69
C ALA A 424 32.90 14.36 -19.40
N PRO A 425 32.62 15.65 -19.67
CA PRO A 425 33.64 16.65 -19.91
C PRO A 425 34.24 17.16 -18.58
N SER A 426 35.57 17.23 -18.51
CA SER A 426 36.37 17.62 -17.32
C SER A 426 36.61 19.16 -17.23
N PRO A 427 37.32 19.70 -16.20
CA PRO A 427 36.69 20.43 -15.10
C PRO A 427 37.30 21.83 -14.82
N ARG A 428 36.75 22.58 -13.84
CA ARG A 428 37.56 23.50 -13.01
C ARG A 428 37.40 23.18 -11.53
N PRO A 429 38.45 23.42 -10.72
CA PRO A 429 38.87 22.47 -9.72
C PRO A 429 38.22 22.75 -8.36
N VAL A 430 37.54 21.75 -7.83
CA VAL A 430 37.20 21.66 -6.42
C VAL A 430 37.79 20.36 -5.90
N VAL A 431 38.50 20.49 -4.78
CA VAL A 431 39.23 19.43 -4.07
C VAL A 431 38.26 18.27 -3.76
N THR A 432 38.57 17.08 -4.26
CA THR A 432 37.79 15.85 -4.05
C THR A 432 37.97 15.32 -2.63
N PRO A 433 36.91 15.12 -1.83
CA PRO A 433 36.92 14.12 -0.77
C PRO A 433 36.86 12.72 -1.40
N ASN A 434 37.61 11.78 -0.85
CA ASN A 434 37.73 10.40 -1.33
C ASN A 434 36.36 9.70 -1.46
N PRO A 435 36.16 8.81 -2.46
CA PRO A 435 34.92 8.07 -2.61
C PRO A 435 34.70 7.07 -1.47
N THR A 436 33.56 7.20 -0.80
CA THR A 436 33.04 6.26 0.19
C THR A 436 32.61 4.96 -0.50
N PRO A 437 32.94 3.76 0.03
CA PRO A 437 32.58 2.48 -0.59
C PRO A 437 31.06 2.28 -0.73
N GLN A 438 30.61 1.72 -1.86
CA GLN A 438 29.22 1.29 -2.03
C GLN A 438 28.90 0.09 -1.13
N PRO A 439 27.76 0.08 -0.40
CA PRO A 439 27.34 -1.05 0.42
C PRO A 439 26.98 -2.29 -0.42
N ILE A 440 27.38 -3.46 0.07
CA ILE A 440 27.00 -4.76 -0.46
C ILE A 440 25.48 -4.95 -0.22
N GLN A 441 24.70 -5.02 -1.30
CA GLN A 441 23.27 -5.37 -1.23
C GLN A 441 23.10 -6.86 -0.90
N GLN A 442 22.38 -7.17 0.17
CA GLN A 442 21.72 -8.47 0.33
C GLN A 442 20.22 -8.30 0.10
N PRO A 443 19.56 -9.15 -0.71
CA PRO A 443 18.13 -9.04 -0.94
C PRO A 443 17.33 -9.33 0.34
N SER A 444 16.34 -8.49 0.63
CA SER A 444 15.32 -8.59 1.67
C SER A 444 14.27 -9.68 1.39
N GLY A 445 14.71 -10.88 1.02
CA GLY A 445 13.86 -12.07 0.82
C GLY A 445 13.46 -12.77 2.13
N ASN A 446 12.42 -13.60 2.09
CA ASN A 446 11.94 -14.40 3.23
C ASN A 446 13.08 -15.19 3.88
N VAL A 447 13.43 -14.82 5.12
CA VAL A 447 14.52 -15.45 5.86
C VAL A 447 13.98 -16.65 6.64
N ALA A 448 14.58 -17.83 6.41
CA ALA A 448 14.22 -19.04 7.12
C ALA A 448 14.40 -18.87 8.63
N SER A 449 13.52 -19.51 9.43
CA SER A 449 13.59 -19.47 10.88
C SER A 449 13.34 -20.82 11.54
N THR A 450 13.91 -21.02 12.72
CA THR A 450 13.67 -22.17 13.61
C THR A 450 12.82 -21.73 14.79
N THR A 451 11.78 -22.50 15.14
CA THR A 451 11.05 -22.33 16.41
C THR A 451 11.82 -22.96 17.56
N ILE A 452 12.15 -22.16 18.57
CA ILE A 452 12.89 -22.55 19.77
C ILE A 452 11.91 -22.99 20.86
N LEU A 453 10.91 -22.16 21.15
CA LEU A 453 9.88 -22.44 22.15
C LEU A 453 8.50 -22.10 21.61
N ARG A 454 7.53 -22.94 21.95
CA ARG A 454 6.09 -22.66 21.91
C ARG A 454 5.58 -22.33 23.31
N GLY A 455 4.39 -21.75 23.40
CA GLY A 455 3.73 -21.49 24.69
C GLY A 455 3.72 -22.75 25.57
N ASN A 456 4.03 -22.56 26.86
CA ASN A 456 4.24 -23.61 27.87
C ASN A 456 5.46 -24.52 27.68
N GLN A 457 6.42 -24.17 26.83
CA GLN A 457 7.68 -24.92 26.70
C GLN A 457 8.85 -24.20 27.38
N ASN A 458 9.80 -24.99 27.90
CA ASN A 458 11.03 -24.49 28.51
C ASN A 458 12.25 -25.30 28.07
N PHE A 459 13.44 -24.71 28.24
CA PHE A 459 14.71 -25.41 28.15
C PHE A 459 15.67 -24.95 29.26
N GLY A 460 16.64 -25.80 29.59
CA GLY A 460 17.63 -25.56 30.64
C GLY A 460 19.04 -25.34 30.13
N ILE A 461 19.98 -25.18 31.07
CA ILE A 461 21.42 -25.08 30.80
C ILE A 461 21.89 -26.22 29.89
N GLY A 462 22.76 -25.90 28.93
CA GLY A 462 23.35 -26.83 27.98
C GLY A 462 22.47 -27.12 26.76
N THR A 463 21.23 -26.63 26.72
CA THR A 463 20.34 -26.81 25.57
C THR A 463 20.53 -25.68 24.56
N PHE A 464 20.74 -26.03 23.30
CA PHE A 464 20.94 -25.11 22.17
C PHE A 464 20.08 -25.49 20.98
N PHE A 465 19.67 -24.49 20.21
CA PHE A 465 18.87 -24.60 19.00
C PHE A 465 19.58 -23.94 17.84
N ASP A 466 19.64 -24.61 16.70
CA ASP A 466 20.32 -24.12 15.52
C ASP A 466 19.37 -23.28 14.65
N SER A 467 19.91 -22.19 14.11
CA SER A 467 19.34 -21.51 12.93
C SER A 467 19.22 -22.50 11.76
N PRO A 468 18.29 -22.30 10.81
CA PRO A 468 18.09 -23.22 9.69
C PRO A 468 19.35 -23.54 8.88
N ASN A 469 20.22 -22.54 8.65
CA ASN A 469 21.51 -22.69 7.97
C ASN A 469 22.62 -23.25 8.87
N ARG A 470 22.32 -23.51 10.16
CA ARG A 470 23.22 -24.03 11.19
C ARG A 470 24.44 -23.16 11.49
N LYS A 471 24.45 -21.90 11.04
CA LYS A 471 25.53 -20.95 11.32
C LYS A 471 25.50 -20.50 12.78
N TYR A 472 24.30 -20.19 13.26
CA TYR A 472 24.06 -19.69 14.61
C TYR A 472 23.39 -20.74 15.49
N ARG A 473 23.79 -20.81 16.76
CA ARG A 473 23.16 -21.64 17.80
C ARG A 473 22.77 -20.76 18.99
N VAL A 474 21.54 -20.84 19.46
CA VAL A 474 21.06 -20.05 20.61
C VAL A 474 20.62 -20.96 21.74
N GLY A 475 20.99 -20.62 22.98
CA GLY A 475 20.75 -21.49 24.13
C GLY A 475 21.29 -20.94 25.45
N LEU A 476 21.07 -21.70 26.53
CA LEU A 476 21.59 -21.37 27.85
C LEU A 476 22.96 -22.05 28.03
N ASN A 477 24.02 -21.28 28.19
CA ASN A 477 25.35 -21.83 28.44
C ASN A 477 25.51 -22.34 29.89
N ASN A 478 26.62 -23.03 30.17
CA ASN A 478 26.92 -23.57 31.51
C ASN A 478 27.11 -22.50 32.59
N ALA A 479 27.34 -21.24 32.21
CA ALA A 479 27.43 -20.09 33.12
C ALA A 479 26.05 -19.48 33.45
N GLY A 480 24.97 -20.00 32.88
CA GLY A 480 23.61 -19.52 33.11
C GLY A 480 23.31 -18.19 32.39
N ASN A 481 23.83 -18.02 31.17
CA ASN A 481 23.50 -16.91 30.28
C ASN A 481 22.75 -17.42 29.05
N LEU A 482 21.76 -16.66 28.56
CA LEU A 482 21.20 -16.87 27.22
C LEU A 482 22.17 -16.26 26.20
N VAL A 483 22.72 -17.09 25.34
CA VAL A 483 23.78 -16.71 24.40
C VAL A 483 23.49 -17.20 22.99
N MET A 484 24.13 -16.55 22.02
CA MET A 484 24.22 -17.01 20.65
C MET A 484 25.68 -17.34 20.33
N LEU A 485 25.86 -18.46 19.63
CA LEU A 485 27.16 -18.99 19.21
C LEU A 485 27.25 -18.97 17.68
N GLU A 486 28.45 -18.68 17.16
CA GLU A 486 28.88 -19.08 15.82
C GLU A 486 30.02 -20.09 16.01
N GLY A 487 29.79 -21.33 15.58
CA GLY A 487 30.61 -22.46 16.02
C GLY A 487 30.58 -22.61 17.55
N ASN A 488 31.74 -22.44 18.19
CA ASN A 488 31.91 -22.50 19.65
C ASN A 488 32.15 -21.13 20.30
N VAL A 489 32.13 -20.04 19.52
CA VAL A 489 32.42 -18.69 20.00
C VAL A 489 31.11 -18.00 20.38
N ILE A 490 31.05 -17.44 21.58
CA ILE A 490 29.92 -16.60 22.01
C ILE A 490 30.03 -15.24 21.32
N ILE A 491 29.08 -14.94 20.43
CA ILE A 491 29.04 -13.71 19.65
C ILE A 491 27.97 -12.73 20.15
N TRP A 492 26.99 -13.22 20.91
CA TRP A 492 25.96 -12.39 21.54
C TRP A 492 25.52 -12.98 22.88
N ARG A 493 25.13 -12.10 23.79
CA ARG A 493 24.58 -12.45 25.11
C ARG A 493 23.38 -11.55 25.39
N LEU A 494 22.33 -12.12 25.99
CA LEU A 494 21.19 -11.33 26.42
C LEU A 494 21.59 -10.35 27.52
N LYS A 495 21.29 -9.08 27.30
CA LYS A 495 21.45 -8.00 28.28
C LYS A 495 20.10 -7.44 28.72
N ASP A 496 20.06 -6.83 29.89
CA ASP A 496 18.88 -6.08 30.36
C ASP A 496 18.83 -4.67 29.75
N LYS A 497 17.81 -3.88 30.11
CA LYS A 497 17.61 -2.50 29.64
C LYS A 497 18.79 -1.57 30.00
N GLN A 498 19.54 -1.89 31.05
CA GLN A 498 20.73 -1.16 31.47
C GLN A 498 22.03 -1.72 30.85
N ARG A 499 21.90 -2.58 29.83
CA ARG A 499 23.01 -3.25 29.13
C ARG A 499 23.88 -4.14 30.02
N ARG A 500 23.33 -4.62 31.15
CA ARG A 500 23.99 -5.57 32.05
C ARG A 500 23.68 -6.99 31.63
N ASP A 501 24.62 -7.91 31.82
CA ASP A 501 24.42 -9.30 31.46
C ASP A 501 23.32 -9.95 32.32
N VAL A 502 22.41 -10.67 31.67
CA VAL A 502 21.46 -11.53 32.36
C VAL A 502 22.16 -12.86 32.67
N ALA A 503 22.39 -13.12 33.96
CA ALA A 503 23.17 -14.25 34.45
C ALA A 503 22.44 -15.04 35.56
N GLN A 504 23.03 -16.17 35.95
CA GLN A 504 22.50 -17.10 36.96
C GLN A 504 21.14 -17.70 36.57
N VAL A 505 20.88 -17.82 35.27
CA VAL A 505 19.66 -18.41 34.72
C VAL A 505 19.86 -19.91 34.56
N THR A 506 18.94 -20.70 35.07
CA THR A 506 18.92 -22.16 34.89
C THR A 506 17.85 -22.62 33.90
N ARG A 507 16.84 -21.78 33.63
CA ARG A 507 15.71 -22.11 32.76
C ARG A 507 15.21 -20.91 31.96
N ALA A 508 14.96 -21.12 30.68
CA ALA A 508 14.18 -20.22 29.82
C ALA A 508 12.80 -20.84 29.60
N PHE A 509 11.72 -20.10 29.87
CA PHE A 509 10.35 -20.59 29.79
C PHE A 509 9.47 -19.60 29.04
N LEU A 510 8.90 -20.02 27.91
CA LEU A 510 7.87 -19.26 27.20
C LEU A 510 6.51 -19.64 27.80
N GLN A 511 5.94 -18.73 28.58
CA GLN A 511 4.69 -18.95 29.32
C GLN A 511 3.48 -19.04 28.38
N SER A 512 2.34 -19.55 28.87
CA SER A 512 1.08 -19.65 28.11
C SER A 512 0.56 -18.31 27.61
N ASP A 513 0.89 -17.23 28.31
CA ASP A 513 0.52 -15.85 27.97
C ASP A 513 1.49 -15.21 26.98
N GLY A 514 2.47 -15.94 26.45
CA GLY A 514 3.45 -15.42 25.49
C GLY A 514 4.64 -14.67 26.07
N ASN A 515 4.76 -14.58 27.41
CA ASN A 515 5.92 -13.97 28.05
C ASN A 515 7.10 -14.96 28.14
N LEU A 516 8.27 -14.59 27.61
CA LEU A 516 9.51 -15.35 27.81
C LEU A 516 10.14 -14.93 29.13
N VAL A 517 10.25 -15.88 30.08
CA VAL A 517 10.84 -15.64 31.40
C VAL A 517 12.09 -16.48 31.59
N LEU A 518 13.17 -15.82 32.01
CA LEU A 518 14.41 -16.47 32.43
C LEU A 518 14.44 -16.59 33.96
N ARG A 519 14.61 -17.80 34.49
CA ARG A 519 14.53 -18.11 35.93
C ARG A 519 15.83 -18.71 36.44
N ASP A 520 16.14 -18.43 37.71
CA ASP A 520 17.24 -19.06 38.43
C ASP A 520 16.85 -20.44 39.03
N SER A 521 17.79 -21.10 39.71
CA SER A 521 17.60 -22.42 40.32
C SER A 521 16.50 -22.45 41.40
N THR A 522 16.15 -21.31 41.99
CA THR A 522 15.06 -21.20 42.98
C THR A 522 13.70 -20.97 42.32
N GLY A 523 13.66 -20.79 41.00
CA GLY A 523 12.46 -20.47 40.25
C GLY A 523 12.14 -18.97 40.20
N ARG A 524 12.98 -18.10 40.78
CA ARG A 524 12.81 -16.65 40.76
C ARG A 524 13.10 -16.11 39.35
N SER A 525 12.25 -15.18 38.89
CA SER A 525 12.45 -14.49 37.62
C SER A 525 13.68 -13.56 37.70
N ARG A 526 14.60 -13.71 36.75
CA ARG A 526 15.78 -12.86 36.56
C ARG A 526 15.59 -11.84 35.45
N TRP A 527 14.76 -12.18 34.47
CA TRP A 527 14.45 -11.36 33.32
C TRP A 527 13.16 -11.85 32.65
N ASN A 528 12.43 -10.96 31.99
CA ASN A 528 11.31 -11.33 31.12
C ASN A 528 11.22 -10.42 29.89
N SER A 529 10.58 -10.91 28.82
CA SER A 529 10.43 -10.16 27.55
C SER A 529 9.38 -9.05 27.61
N GLU A 530 8.56 -9.00 28.66
CA GLU A 530 7.45 -8.06 28.81
C GLU A 530 6.41 -8.23 27.67
N THR A 531 6.19 -9.48 27.22
CA THR A 531 5.26 -9.85 26.13
C THR A 531 4.07 -10.69 26.60
N SER A 532 3.59 -10.46 27.82
CA SER A 532 2.40 -11.15 28.36
C SER A 532 1.12 -10.80 27.59
N ASN A 533 0.06 -11.59 27.80
CA ASN A 533 -1.25 -11.48 27.14
C ASN A 533 -1.26 -11.76 25.62
N LEU A 534 -0.25 -12.46 25.11
CA LEU A 534 -0.09 -12.85 23.70
C LEU A 534 -0.04 -14.39 23.58
N ALA A 535 -1.08 -15.06 24.06
CA ALA A 535 -1.15 -16.52 24.09
C ALA A 535 -0.99 -17.14 22.69
N GLY A 536 -0.11 -18.13 22.55
CA GLY A 536 0.24 -18.71 21.25
C GLY A 536 1.49 -18.09 20.60
N SER A 537 2.19 -17.18 21.30
CA SER A 537 3.48 -16.68 20.86
C SER A 537 4.53 -17.79 20.69
N LEU A 538 5.47 -17.55 19.78
CA LEU A 538 6.59 -18.44 19.49
C LEU A 538 7.92 -17.68 19.63
N LEU A 539 8.91 -18.27 20.29
CA LEU A 539 10.29 -17.78 20.28
C LEU A 539 11.04 -18.42 19.10
N ARG A 540 11.73 -17.61 18.29
CA ARG A 540 12.38 -18.05 17.05
C ARG A 540 13.77 -17.44 16.86
N ILE A 541 14.61 -18.14 16.11
CA ILE A 541 15.87 -17.63 15.55
C ILE A 541 15.87 -17.74 14.04
N ASP A 542 16.38 -16.74 13.33
CA ASP A 542 16.56 -16.77 11.87
C ASP A 542 18.02 -16.93 11.43
N ASP A 543 18.21 -17.12 10.12
CA ASP A 543 19.53 -17.28 9.48
C ASP A 543 20.42 -16.03 9.51
N ARG A 544 19.89 -14.89 9.97
CA ARG A 544 20.63 -13.65 10.17
C ARG A 544 21.11 -13.49 11.62
N GLY A 545 20.74 -14.41 12.52
CA GLY A 545 21.06 -14.30 13.94
C GLY A 545 20.14 -13.33 14.69
N LEU A 546 18.91 -13.12 14.19
CA LEU A 546 17.87 -12.44 14.97
C LEU A 546 17.09 -13.45 15.80
N LEU A 547 16.94 -13.14 17.09
CA LEU A 547 16.10 -13.85 18.05
C LEU A 547 14.83 -13.03 18.28
N TYR A 548 13.64 -13.59 18.07
CA TYR A 548 12.41 -12.81 18.18
C TYR A 548 11.23 -13.63 18.70
N ILE A 549 10.26 -12.92 19.29
CA ILE A 549 8.96 -13.48 19.68
C ILE A 549 7.94 -13.02 18.65
N VAL A 550 7.22 -13.98 18.06
CA VAL A 550 6.16 -13.73 17.08
C VAL A 550 4.81 -14.18 17.62
N TYR A 551 3.80 -13.33 17.46
CA TYR A 551 2.41 -13.59 17.83
C TYR A 551 1.53 -13.31 16.61
N LYS A 552 0.82 -14.33 16.11
CA LYS A 552 -0.08 -14.22 14.94
C LYS A 552 0.58 -13.53 13.72
N GLY A 553 1.85 -13.83 13.46
CA GLY A 553 2.62 -13.23 12.36
C GLY A 553 3.22 -11.84 12.66
N THR A 554 2.91 -11.22 13.80
CA THR A 554 3.50 -9.96 14.24
C THR A 554 4.70 -10.21 15.14
N VAL A 555 5.84 -9.59 14.85
CA VAL A 555 6.99 -9.61 15.75
C VAL A 555 6.74 -8.64 16.90
N VAL A 556 6.73 -9.15 18.13
CA VAL A 556 6.39 -8.39 19.35
C VAL A 556 7.60 -8.17 20.26
N TRP A 557 8.75 -8.77 19.92
CA TRP A 557 10.02 -8.60 20.62
C TRP A 557 11.15 -9.09 19.72
N MET A 558 12.29 -8.39 19.67
CA MET A 558 13.44 -8.75 18.84
C MET A 558 14.79 -8.42 19.49
N ASP A 559 15.74 -9.35 19.50
CA ASP A 559 17.15 -9.12 19.83
C ASP A 559 18.06 -9.99 18.94
N GLY A 560 19.32 -10.13 19.31
CA GLY A 560 20.32 -10.90 18.59
C GLY A 560 21.39 -9.99 18.02
N LEU A 561 21.86 -10.33 16.83
CA LEU A 561 22.92 -9.58 16.16
C LEU A 561 22.35 -8.40 15.38
N PRO A 562 22.96 -7.20 15.48
CA PRO A 562 22.77 -6.17 14.48
C PRO A 562 23.11 -6.74 13.09
N ARG A 563 22.26 -6.50 12.11
CA ARG A 563 22.44 -7.15 10.79
C ARG A 563 23.62 -6.59 10.01
N GLN A 564 23.98 -5.33 10.26
CA GLN A 564 25.21 -4.72 9.74
C GLN A 564 25.79 -3.72 10.74
N MET A 565 26.97 -3.21 10.41
CA MET A 565 27.65 -2.16 11.15
C MET A 565 27.55 -0.85 10.37
N TYR A 566 27.15 0.23 11.02
CA TYR A 566 27.20 1.57 10.43
C TYR A 566 28.64 1.97 10.13
N ARG A 567 28.95 2.19 8.84
CA ARG A 567 30.29 2.58 8.35
C ARG A 567 30.32 3.95 7.69
N GLY A 568 29.19 4.65 7.66
CA GLY A 568 28.99 5.86 6.87
C GLY A 568 27.57 5.89 6.30
N PRO A 569 27.27 6.85 5.40
CA PRO A 569 25.95 6.99 4.81
C PRO A 569 25.48 5.69 4.18
N SER A 570 24.31 5.20 4.60
CA SER A 570 23.72 3.98 4.05
C SER A 570 22.80 4.23 2.86
N SER A 571 22.39 5.49 2.66
CA SER A 571 21.55 5.93 1.56
C SER A 571 22.11 7.20 0.92
N ALA A 572 21.55 7.59 -0.22
CA ALA A 572 21.71 8.95 -0.71
C ALA A 572 21.17 9.97 0.32
N ASP A 573 21.76 11.16 0.34
CA ASP A 573 21.28 12.27 1.15
C ASP A 573 19.91 12.74 0.64
N LEU A 574 19.06 13.17 1.57
CA LEU A 574 17.82 13.89 1.27
C LEU A 574 18.14 15.23 0.60
N VAL A 575 17.27 15.64 -0.31
CA VAL A 575 17.38 16.91 -1.03
C VAL A 575 16.20 17.78 -0.66
N PHE A 576 16.46 19.02 -0.23
CA PHE A 576 15.41 19.96 0.12
C PHE A 576 14.71 20.54 -1.12
N PRO A 577 13.41 20.84 -1.03
CA PRO A 577 12.53 20.63 0.13
C PRO A 577 12.16 19.15 0.34
N VAL A 578 12.06 18.72 1.61
CA VAL A 578 11.75 17.35 2.02
C VAL A 578 10.33 17.29 2.59
N ARG A 579 9.49 16.42 2.03
CA ARG A 579 8.15 16.13 2.58
C ARG A 579 8.24 15.04 3.65
N GLY A 580 8.06 15.42 4.91
CA GLY A 580 8.10 14.54 6.06
C GLY A 580 6.72 14.26 6.66
N MET A 581 6.50 13.06 7.19
CA MET A 581 5.28 12.71 7.94
C MET A 581 5.63 12.10 9.29
N PHE A 582 5.03 12.62 10.37
CA PHE A 582 5.14 11.99 11.69
C PHE A 582 4.37 10.67 11.70
N TYR A 583 5.04 9.60 12.15
CA TYR A 583 4.55 8.23 12.07
C TYR A 583 4.61 7.55 13.44
N TYR A 584 3.53 6.85 13.79
CA TYR A 584 3.38 6.23 15.10
C TYR A 584 3.27 4.72 14.97
N ALA A 585 4.34 4.05 15.41
CA ALA A 585 4.49 2.60 15.37
C ALA A 585 4.05 1.95 16.69
N TRP A 586 3.01 2.43 17.35
CA TRP A 586 2.66 2.02 18.72
C TRP A 586 1.28 1.36 18.84
N TYR A 587 0.73 0.86 17.73
CA TYR A 587 -0.53 0.12 17.78
C TYR A 587 -0.26 -1.36 18.08
N PRO A 588 -1.04 -1.98 18.99
CA PRO A 588 -2.34 -1.55 19.51
C PRO A 588 -2.36 -0.69 20.81
N GLU A 589 -1.22 -0.25 21.34
CA GLU A 589 -1.10 0.36 22.67
C GLU A 589 -1.88 1.68 22.85
N THR A 590 -2.23 2.37 21.77
CA THR A 590 -2.86 3.71 21.80
C THR A 590 -4.20 3.79 21.05
N TRP A 591 -4.86 2.65 20.84
CA TRP A 591 -6.27 2.65 20.41
C TRP A 591 -7.23 3.26 21.44
N GLU A 592 -6.78 3.37 22.69
CA GLU A 592 -7.44 4.13 23.75
C GLU A 592 -6.46 5.16 24.32
N VAL A 593 -6.94 6.39 24.56
CA VAL A 593 -6.21 7.45 25.28
C VAL A 593 -7.05 7.87 26.47
N GLY A 594 -6.47 7.85 27.68
CA GLY A 594 -7.20 8.19 28.90
C GLY A 594 -8.43 7.30 29.18
N GLY A 595 -8.44 6.06 28.67
CA GLY A 595 -9.58 5.14 28.75
C GLY A 595 -10.75 5.50 27.82
N LYS A 596 -10.50 6.31 26.79
CA LYS A 596 -11.45 6.66 25.73
C LYS A 596 -10.93 6.14 24.39
N GLU A 597 -11.81 5.49 23.64
CA GLU A 597 -11.52 5.06 22.26
C GLU A 597 -11.26 6.26 21.35
N VAL A 598 -10.39 6.07 20.36
CA VAL A 598 -10.13 7.06 19.31
C VAL A 598 -11.40 7.42 18.52
N PHE A 599 -11.50 8.66 18.03
CA PHE A 599 -12.71 9.15 17.35
C PHE A 599 -12.88 8.67 15.90
N TYR A 600 -11.79 8.33 15.22
CA TYR A 600 -11.78 8.05 13.79
C TYR A 600 -11.34 6.61 13.51
N ARG A 601 -11.78 6.05 12.38
CA ARG A 601 -11.62 4.62 12.08
C ARG A 601 -10.78 4.44 10.82
N PRO A 602 -9.57 3.88 10.91
CA PRO A 602 -8.79 3.53 9.71
C PRO A 602 -9.56 2.55 8.83
N ASN A 603 -9.41 2.69 7.52
CA ASN A 603 -9.92 1.69 6.57
C ASN A 603 -9.15 0.37 6.70
N LEU A 604 -7.86 0.45 6.99
CA LEU A 604 -7.02 -0.70 7.28
C LEU A 604 -7.37 -1.25 8.68
N GLY A 605 -7.75 -2.53 8.78
CA GLY A 605 -8.18 -3.11 10.07
C GLY A 605 -9.56 -2.65 10.56
N ALA A 606 -10.48 -2.27 9.65
CA ALA A 606 -11.83 -1.88 10.03
C ALA A 606 -12.70 -3.06 10.56
N ILE A 607 -13.65 -2.72 11.45
CA ILE A 607 -14.65 -3.62 12.08
C ILE A 607 -15.49 -4.35 11.01
N PRO A 608 -15.76 -5.66 11.17
CA PRO A 608 -15.76 -6.44 12.41
C PRO A 608 -14.41 -7.04 12.85
N GLN A 609 -13.30 -6.80 12.14
CA GLN A 609 -12.04 -7.52 12.37
C GLN A 609 -11.16 -6.95 13.50
N GLY A 610 -11.50 -5.79 14.06
CA GLY A 610 -10.77 -5.14 15.16
C GLY A 610 -9.53 -4.37 14.71
N PRO A 611 -9.04 -3.45 15.54
CA PRO A 611 -8.09 -2.44 15.11
C PRO A 611 -6.70 -3.01 14.80
N TYR A 612 -5.98 -2.39 13.86
CA TYR A 612 -4.73 -2.93 13.33
C TYR A 612 -3.58 -2.92 14.37
N ARG A 613 -2.49 -3.65 14.07
CA ARG A 613 -1.24 -3.64 14.85
C ARG A 613 -0.09 -3.14 13.99
N SER A 614 0.73 -2.22 14.51
CA SER A 614 1.84 -1.60 13.76
C SER A 614 2.94 -2.59 13.34
N GLY A 615 3.03 -3.75 13.99
CA GLY A 615 3.99 -4.81 13.64
C GLY A 615 3.41 -5.87 12.70
N ASP A 616 2.19 -5.71 12.20
CA ASP A 616 1.65 -6.62 11.19
C ASP A 616 2.30 -6.33 9.82
N PRO A 617 2.92 -7.31 9.15
CA PRO A 617 3.56 -7.10 7.85
C PRO A 617 2.63 -6.50 6.78
N VAL A 618 1.34 -6.82 6.83
CA VAL A 618 0.36 -6.25 5.89
C VAL A 618 0.16 -4.77 6.18
N VAL A 619 0.03 -4.41 7.46
CA VAL A 619 -0.15 -3.01 7.87
C VAL A 619 1.03 -2.17 7.42
N VAL A 620 2.23 -2.64 7.71
CA VAL A 620 3.47 -1.97 7.29
C VAL A 620 3.54 -1.84 5.77
N ARG A 621 3.21 -2.89 5.03
CA ARG A 621 3.19 -2.89 3.56
C ARG A 621 2.26 -1.82 3.00
N GLU A 622 1.03 -1.74 3.49
CA GLU A 622 0.05 -0.77 3.01
C GLU A 622 0.39 0.66 3.46
N HIS A 623 0.99 0.85 4.64
CA HIS A 623 1.45 2.17 5.07
C HIS A 623 2.57 2.71 4.19
N VAL A 624 3.55 1.88 3.81
CA VAL A 624 4.61 2.29 2.86
C VAL A 624 4.01 2.72 1.53
N LYS A 625 3.04 1.96 0.99
CA LYS A 625 2.33 2.36 -0.25
C LYS A 625 1.56 3.66 -0.11
N ALA A 626 0.92 3.89 1.04
CA ALA A 626 0.16 5.10 1.31
C ALA A 626 1.07 6.33 1.40
N LEU A 627 2.23 6.19 2.04
CA LEU A 627 3.26 7.22 2.10
C LEU A 627 3.85 7.49 0.70
N ASP A 628 4.13 6.45 -0.10
CA ASP A 628 4.61 6.58 -1.48
C ASP A 628 3.58 7.31 -2.35
N TYR A 629 2.31 6.93 -2.22
CA TYR A 629 1.21 7.59 -2.91
C TYR A 629 1.16 9.08 -2.56
N ALA A 630 1.37 9.45 -1.30
CA ALA A 630 1.38 10.85 -0.86
C ALA A 630 2.69 11.61 -1.18
N TYR A 631 3.61 11.01 -1.93
CA TYR A 631 4.95 11.54 -2.21
C TYR A 631 5.72 11.93 -0.95
N ALA A 632 5.66 11.11 0.11
CA ALA A 632 6.52 11.29 1.26
C ALA A 632 7.98 11.00 0.89
N ASP A 633 8.90 11.87 1.32
CA ASP A 633 10.33 11.61 1.25
C ASP A 633 10.83 10.98 2.57
N LEU A 634 10.17 11.31 3.68
CA LEU A 634 10.62 10.98 5.02
C LEU A 634 9.47 10.55 5.95
N GLY A 635 9.57 9.37 6.54
CA GLY A 635 8.79 8.97 7.71
C GLY A 635 9.56 9.23 9.01
N ILE A 636 8.93 9.91 9.97
CA ILE A 636 9.54 10.32 11.24
C ILE A 636 8.86 9.53 12.38
N ILE A 637 9.50 8.44 12.80
CA ILE A 637 8.89 7.44 13.70
C ILE A 637 9.00 7.88 15.16
N SER A 638 7.89 8.00 15.88
CA SER A 638 7.88 8.21 17.34
C SER A 638 8.72 7.14 18.05
N TRP A 639 9.74 7.57 18.80
CA TRP A 639 10.69 6.69 19.47
C TRP A 639 10.91 7.10 20.92
N TRP A 640 10.58 6.20 21.85
CA TRP A 640 10.59 6.41 23.30
C TRP A 640 11.86 5.91 23.99
N GLY A 641 12.99 5.92 23.28
CA GLY A 641 14.23 5.37 23.78
C GLY A 641 14.34 3.87 23.60
N VAL A 642 15.38 3.28 24.20
CA VAL A 642 15.60 1.83 24.21
C VAL A 642 14.46 1.16 25.00
N SER A 643 13.51 0.57 24.28
CA SER A 643 12.32 -0.05 24.86
C SER A 643 12.55 -1.51 25.27
N ASN A 644 11.47 -2.28 25.50
CA ASN A 644 11.50 -3.75 25.54
C ASN A 644 11.90 -4.43 24.23
N ARG A 645 12.59 -3.70 23.34
CA ARG A 645 12.95 -4.09 21.98
C ARG A 645 11.77 -4.17 21.00
N LEU A 646 10.65 -3.54 21.36
CA LEU A 646 9.56 -3.30 20.42
C LEU A 646 9.98 -2.34 19.31
N ASP A 647 10.85 -1.37 19.63
CA ASP A 647 11.50 -0.48 18.66
C ASP A 647 12.27 -1.27 17.60
N ARG A 648 13.08 -2.26 18.02
CA ARG A 648 13.82 -3.13 17.09
C ARG A 648 12.90 -3.93 16.19
N ALA A 649 11.79 -4.45 16.74
CA ALA A 649 10.82 -5.20 15.93
C ALA A 649 10.17 -4.31 14.87
N ARG A 650 9.60 -3.17 15.29
CA ARG A 650 8.73 -2.35 14.43
C ARG A 650 9.50 -1.47 13.44
N ILE A 651 10.60 -0.84 13.87
CA ILE A 651 11.40 0.02 12.98
C ILE A 651 12.11 -0.84 11.92
N THR A 652 12.68 -1.98 12.30
CA THR A 652 13.30 -2.91 11.34
C THR A 652 12.29 -3.37 10.30
N GLN A 653 11.07 -3.70 10.71
CA GLN A 653 10.04 -4.15 9.80
C GLN A 653 9.62 -3.06 8.79
N LEU A 654 9.47 -1.81 9.24
CA LEU A 654 9.20 -0.67 8.35
C LEU A 654 10.28 -0.50 7.29
N MET A 655 11.53 -0.53 7.73
CA MET A 655 12.68 -0.36 6.84
C MET A 655 12.84 -1.53 5.85
N ASP A 656 12.74 -2.77 6.33
CA ASP A 656 12.80 -3.98 5.50
C ASP A 656 11.71 -3.96 4.42
N GLU A 657 10.49 -3.60 4.82
CA GLU A 657 9.34 -3.55 3.92
C GLU A 657 9.45 -2.42 2.89
N THR A 658 10.02 -1.28 3.29
CA THR A 658 10.31 -0.16 2.37
C THR A 658 11.33 -0.56 1.31
N ASP A 659 12.42 -1.21 1.72
CA ASP A 659 13.45 -1.74 0.81
C ASP A 659 12.87 -2.81 -0.12
N ARG A 660 12.07 -3.74 0.42
CA ARG A 660 11.41 -4.80 -0.36
C ARG A 660 10.46 -4.25 -1.42
N GLN A 661 9.80 -3.13 -1.14
CA GLN A 661 8.93 -2.43 -2.10
C GLN A 661 9.71 -1.54 -3.08
N ASN A 662 11.02 -1.40 -2.90
CA ASN A 662 11.86 -0.45 -3.64
C ASN A 662 11.29 0.98 -3.57
N SER A 663 10.73 1.33 -2.41
CA SER A 663 10.19 2.66 -2.13
C SER A 663 11.35 3.65 -1.92
N PRO A 664 11.25 4.88 -2.44
CA PRO A 664 12.26 5.92 -2.23
C PRO A 664 12.24 6.49 -0.79
N ILE A 665 11.18 6.23 -0.01
CA ILE A 665 11.00 6.78 1.34
C ILE A 665 12.22 6.49 2.21
N LYS A 666 12.62 7.50 2.98
CA LYS A 666 13.59 7.36 4.05
C LYS A 666 12.90 7.40 5.41
N TRP A 667 13.56 6.82 6.41
CA TRP A 667 13.08 6.74 7.78
C TRP A 667 14.08 7.40 8.72
N THR A 668 13.54 8.07 9.73
CA THR A 668 14.25 8.55 10.91
C THR A 668 13.36 8.36 12.14
N VAL A 669 13.86 8.72 13.32
CA VAL A 669 13.08 8.73 14.55
C VAL A 669 12.81 10.15 15.04
N TYR A 670 11.66 10.31 15.67
CA TYR A 670 11.33 11.42 16.54
C TYR A 670 11.67 11.02 17.98
N TYR A 671 12.74 11.59 18.53
CA TYR A 671 13.21 11.32 19.89
C TYR A 671 12.26 11.98 20.89
N GLU A 672 11.37 11.18 21.45
CA GLU A 672 10.35 11.60 22.43
C GLU A 672 10.92 11.84 23.85
N PRO A 673 11.87 11.04 24.38
CA PRO A 673 12.23 11.08 25.80
C PRO A 673 12.75 12.43 26.32
N GLU A 674 13.25 13.29 25.44
CA GLU A 674 13.76 14.63 25.80
C GLU A 674 12.65 15.54 26.35
N MET A 675 11.37 15.28 26.06
CA MET A 675 10.26 16.04 26.63
C MET A 675 10.14 15.89 28.16
N ALA A 676 10.57 14.74 28.70
CA ALA A 676 10.34 14.37 30.10
C ALA A 676 11.64 14.23 30.92
N ASN A 677 12.80 14.28 30.28
CA ASN A 677 14.09 13.99 30.90
C ASN A 677 15.17 14.96 30.44
N ASP A 678 16.09 15.31 31.34
CA ASP A 678 17.27 16.13 31.05
C ASP A 678 18.50 15.23 30.91
N PHE A 679 18.66 14.59 29.75
CA PHE A 679 19.75 13.65 29.49
C PHE A 679 21.11 14.35 29.41
N SER A 680 22.13 13.75 30.01
CA SER A 680 23.53 14.16 29.79
C SER A 680 23.95 13.92 28.33
N VAL A 681 24.98 14.64 27.86
CA VAL A 681 25.55 14.45 26.52
C VAL A 681 26.01 13.00 26.33
N GLU A 682 26.59 12.38 27.36
CA GLU A 682 27.01 10.97 27.33
C GLU A 682 25.84 9.99 27.14
N GLU A 683 24.67 10.28 27.72
CA GLU A 683 23.46 9.48 27.53
C GLU A 683 22.91 9.64 26.12
N LEU A 684 22.83 10.88 25.62
CA LEU A 684 22.42 11.15 24.23
C LEU A 684 23.35 10.45 23.23
N VAL A 685 24.67 10.51 23.43
CA VAL A 685 25.63 9.80 22.56
C VAL A 685 25.43 8.28 22.60
N LYS A 686 25.05 7.70 23.76
CA LYS A 686 24.74 6.26 23.84
C LYS A 686 23.51 5.89 23.02
N ASP A 687 22.49 6.74 23.04
CA ASP A 687 21.25 6.51 22.28
C ASP A 687 21.45 6.73 20.78
N LEU A 688 22.19 7.76 20.39
CA LEU A 688 22.61 7.98 19.00
C LEU A 688 23.45 6.81 18.45
N ASN A 689 24.33 6.24 19.27
CA ASN A 689 25.10 5.05 18.89
C ASN A 689 24.23 3.79 18.81
N TYR A 690 23.22 3.67 19.67
CA TYR A 690 22.24 2.60 19.59
C TYR A 690 21.47 2.63 18.27
N LEU A 691 21.01 3.80 17.84
CA LEU A 691 20.33 3.95 16.55
C LEU A 691 21.25 3.59 15.38
N LYS A 692 22.55 3.93 15.45
CA LYS A 692 23.55 3.49 14.45
C LYS A 692 23.76 1.98 14.45
N GLU A 693 23.79 1.38 15.62
CA GLU A 693 23.95 -0.07 15.76
C GLU A 693 22.77 -0.81 15.12
N TRP A 694 21.54 -0.37 15.36
CA TRP A 694 20.37 -1.14 14.97
C TRP A 694 19.71 -0.72 13.66
N PHE A 695 19.78 0.56 13.29
CA PHE A 695 18.93 1.09 12.21
C PHE A 695 19.66 1.94 11.18
N ALA A 696 20.55 2.83 11.60
CA ALA A 696 21.07 3.88 10.71
C ALA A 696 21.96 3.34 9.56
N TRP A 697 22.38 2.08 9.61
CA TRP A 697 23.09 1.40 8.53
C TRP A 697 22.15 0.90 7.41
N HIS A 698 20.84 0.91 7.62
CA HIS A 698 19.86 0.40 6.66
C HIS A 698 19.74 1.33 5.44
N PRO A 699 19.62 0.82 4.19
CA PRO A 699 19.56 1.65 2.97
C PRO A 699 18.37 2.63 2.88
N THR A 700 17.40 2.48 3.79
CA THR A 700 16.23 3.35 3.90
C THR A 700 16.33 4.32 5.08
N TRP A 701 17.46 4.43 5.77
CA TRP A 701 17.65 5.44 6.82
C TRP A 701 18.02 6.80 6.22
N ALA A 702 17.43 7.88 6.72
CA ALA A 702 17.64 9.23 6.18
C ALA A 702 19.04 9.79 6.50
N HIS A 703 19.66 10.42 5.50
CA HIS A 703 20.94 11.13 5.63
C HIS A 703 20.84 12.56 5.06
N ILE A 704 21.60 13.49 5.64
CA ILE A 704 21.85 14.84 5.10
C ILE A 704 23.33 15.15 5.32
N ASN A 705 24.03 15.59 4.28
CA ASN A 705 25.47 15.87 4.30
C ASN A 705 26.29 14.66 4.81
N GLY A 706 25.87 13.45 4.45
CA GLY A 706 26.45 12.19 4.91
C GLY A 706 26.28 11.88 6.40
N LYS A 707 25.44 12.64 7.12
CA LYS A 707 25.09 12.36 8.52
C LYS A 707 23.70 11.76 8.61
N PRO A 708 23.47 10.73 9.44
CA PRO A 708 22.13 10.22 9.70
C PRO A 708 21.30 11.32 10.40
N VAL A 709 20.04 11.43 10.01
CA VAL A 709 19.13 12.47 10.51
C VAL A 709 18.39 11.98 11.75
N ILE A 710 18.14 12.87 12.72
CA ILE A 710 17.26 12.64 13.87
C ILE A 710 16.40 13.88 14.17
N PHE A 711 15.11 13.66 14.46
CA PHE A 711 14.21 14.70 14.96
C PHE A 711 14.05 14.58 16.47
N VAL A 712 13.88 15.69 17.19
CA VAL A 712 13.81 15.68 18.66
C VAL A 712 12.63 16.48 19.19
N TRP A 713 11.79 15.83 19.99
CA TRP A 713 10.69 16.47 20.73
C TRP A 713 11.23 17.06 22.04
N ASN A 714 11.07 18.37 22.24
CA ASN A 714 11.40 19.05 23.49
C ASN A 714 10.46 20.24 23.75
N GLU A 715 10.29 20.63 25.03
CA GLU A 715 9.57 21.84 25.45
C GLU A 715 10.47 22.85 26.19
N SER A 716 11.73 23.00 25.77
CA SER A 716 12.79 23.52 26.66
C SER A 716 13.40 24.87 26.26
N SER A 717 14.67 25.07 26.62
CA SER A 717 15.47 26.30 26.47
C SER A 717 16.79 25.99 25.75
N CYS A 718 17.66 26.99 25.60
CA CYS A 718 18.96 26.85 24.94
C CYS A 718 19.88 25.77 25.52
N ASN A 719 19.65 25.31 26.76
CA ASN A 719 20.39 24.16 27.31
C ASN A 719 20.23 22.89 26.46
N VAL A 720 19.02 22.64 25.94
CA VAL A 720 18.75 21.47 25.08
C VAL A 720 19.51 21.60 23.76
N ALA A 721 19.50 22.79 23.15
CA ALA A 721 20.27 23.06 21.94
C ALA A 721 21.76 22.79 22.14
N ASN A 722 22.34 23.24 23.26
CA ASN A 722 23.74 22.99 23.60
C ASN A 722 24.05 21.50 23.71
N ARG A 723 23.25 20.74 24.48
CA ARG A 723 23.48 19.30 24.71
C ARG A 723 23.35 18.50 23.42
N TRP A 724 22.33 18.80 22.62
CA TRP A 724 22.03 18.06 21.40
C TRP A 724 22.98 18.39 20.25
N GLU A 725 23.42 19.64 20.10
CA GLU A 725 24.49 19.96 19.15
C GLU A 725 25.77 19.20 19.52
N GLU A 726 26.18 19.24 20.80
CA GLU A 726 27.41 18.56 21.21
C GLU A 726 27.31 17.05 20.99
N ALA A 727 26.19 16.43 21.39
CA ALA A 727 25.93 15.01 21.19
C ALA A 727 25.92 14.65 19.69
N GLY A 728 25.21 15.43 18.88
CA GLY A 728 25.12 15.25 17.42
C GLY A 728 26.49 15.35 16.75
N ARG A 729 27.31 16.33 17.13
CA ARG A 729 28.69 16.48 16.65
C ARG A 729 29.58 15.31 17.07
N ARG A 730 29.54 14.90 18.35
CA ARG A 730 30.34 13.79 18.90
C ARG A 730 29.97 12.45 18.28
N ALA A 731 28.68 12.24 18.04
CA ALA A 731 28.16 11.01 17.46
C ALA A 731 28.04 11.09 15.93
N ASN A 732 28.35 12.22 15.27
CA ASN A 732 28.17 12.48 13.85
C ASN A 732 26.74 12.21 13.35
N TRP A 733 25.80 13.06 13.75
CA TRP A 733 24.37 13.08 13.39
C TRP A 733 23.94 14.48 12.95
N TYR A 734 22.92 14.55 12.07
CA TYR A 734 22.23 15.78 11.70
C TYR A 734 20.99 15.93 12.60
N VAL A 735 20.99 16.95 13.46
CA VAL A 735 19.99 17.11 14.51
C VAL A 735 18.94 18.15 14.13
N VAL A 736 17.66 17.75 14.14
CA VAL A 736 16.50 18.62 13.89
C VAL A 736 15.71 18.80 15.19
N LEU A 737 15.95 19.91 15.89
CA LEU A 737 15.27 20.18 17.16
C LEU A 737 13.91 20.83 16.93
N LYS A 738 12.92 20.49 17.76
CA LYS A 738 11.69 21.26 17.75
C LYS A 738 11.91 22.65 18.37
N ILE A 739 11.29 23.66 17.77
CA ILE A 739 11.34 25.04 18.26
C ILE A 739 10.65 25.22 19.63
N PHE A 740 11.21 26.15 20.40
CA PHE A 740 10.72 26.68 21.68
C PHE A 740 10.88 28.21 21.71
N PRO A 741 10.25 28.97 22.64
CA PRO A 741 10.35 30.42 22.64
C PRO A 741 11.80 30.93 22.65
N ARG A 742 12.13 31.85 21.74
CA ARG A 742 13.46 32.46 21.57
C ARG A 742 14.59 31.49 21.19
N TYR A 743 14.27 30.37 20.52
CA TYR A 743 15.27 29.42 20.04
C TYR A 743 16.35 30.05 19.13
N GLU A 744 16.00 31.10 18.37
CA GLU A 744 16.93 31.83 17.50
C GLU A 744 18.00 32.62 18.27
N ASP A 745 17.71 32.99 19.52
CA ASP A 745 18.64 33.72 20.39
C ASP A 745 19.65 32.78 21.07
N CYS A 746 19.52 31.46 20.89
CA CYS A 746 20.44 30.51 21.49
C CYS A 746 21.83 30.64 20.88
N PRO A 747 22.90 30.77 21.71
CA PRO A 747 24.27 30.90 21.20
C PRO A 747 24.73 29.72 20.36
N ILE A 748 24.20 28.54 20.64
CA ILE A 748 24.42 27.31 19.88
C ILE A 748 23.11 26.96 19.18
N GLN A 749 23.23 26.68 17.89
CA GLN A 749 22.13 26.26 17.02
C GLN A 749 22.37 24.80 16.60
N PRO A 750 21.32 23.96 16.56
CA PRO A 750 21.38 22.63 15.94
C PRO A 750 21.53 22.73 14.42
N ASP A 751 21.63 21.59 13.72
CA ASP A 751 21.73 21.60 12.25
C ASP A 751 20.44 22.15 11.60
N SER A 752 19.27 21.96 12.21
CA SER A 752 17.99 22.51 11.74
C SER A 752 16.92 22.55 12.83
N TRP A 753 15.80 23.20 12.51
CA TRP A 753 14.65 23.34 13.39
C TRP A 753 13.36 22.83 12.74
N HIS A 754 12.44 22.31 13.55
CA HIS A 754 11.09 21.96 13.09
C HIS A 754 10.03 22.40 14.09
N GLN A 755 8.76 22.27 13.68
CA GLN A 755 7.63 22.44 14.57
C GLN A 755 6.76 21.17 14.58
N TYR A 756 6.19 20.88 15.75
CA TYR A 756 5.09 19.94 15.95
C TYR A 756 3.98 20.73 16.64
N GLY A 757 3.15 21.42 15.86
CA GLY A 757 2.15 22.34 16.39
C GLY A 757 0.78 22.02 15.84
N VAL A 758 -0.01 21.37 16.68
CA VAL A 758 -1.35 20.85 16.38
C VAL A 758 -2.47 21.82 16.77
N ALA A 759 -2.11 22.96 17.36
CA ALA A 759 -3.06 23.98 17.79
C ALA A 759 -3.58 24.88 16.66
N ASN A 760 -2.89 24.91 15.51
CA ASN A 760 -3.27 25.63 14.30
C ASN A 760 -3.24 24.67 13.11
N ASP A 761 -3.92 25.02 12.02
CA ASP A 761 -3.99 24.23 10.80
C ASP A 761 -2.72 24.36 9.92
N VAL A 762 -2.03 25.50 10.02
CA VAL A 762 -0.72 25.77 9.39
C VAL A 762 0.21 26.46 10.37
N ILE A 763 1.47 26.04 10.44
CA ILE A 763 2.54 26.76 11.14
C ILE A 763 3.77 26.82 10.26
N GLU A 764 4.29 28.03 10.06
CA GLU A 764 5.49 28.26 9.29
C GLU A 764 6.60 28.80 10.20
N ASN A 765 7.81 28.28 9.99
CA ASN A 765 9.02 28.68 10.70
C ASN A 765 10.17 28.86 9.69
N PRO A 766 10.28 30.04 9.05
CA PRO A 766 11.32 30.33 8.08
C PRO A 766 12.72 30.33 8.70
N PRO A 767 13.78 29.87 7.99
CA PRO A 767 13.72 29.17 6.70
C PRO A 767 13.36 27.68 6.81
N TYR A 768 13.29 27.14 8.04
CA TYR A 768 13.41 25.73 8.31
C TYR A 768 12.19 24.87 7.96
N SER A 769 10.98 25.22 8.42
CA SER A 769 9.85 24.29 8.33
C SER A 769 8.50 24.93 8.01
N PHE A 770 7.64 24.15 7.36
CA PHE A 770 6.24 24.41 7.11
C PHE A 770 5.46 23.17 7.55
N CYS A 771 4.57 23.32 8.53
CA CYS A 771 3.85 22.21 9.14
C CYS A 771 2.35 22.37 8.91
N ILE A 772 1.69 21.28 8.50
CA ILE A 772 0.23 21.21 8.32
C ILE A 772 -0.36 20.07 9.15
N ALA A 773 -1.58 20.27 9.63
CA ALA A 773 -2.35 19.25 10.34
C ALA A 773 -3.83 19.33 9.93
N PRO A 774 -4.52 18.20 9.72
CA PRO A 774 -5.92 18.21 9.35
C PRO A 774 -6.80 18.63 10.53
N GLY A 775 -6.32 18.58 11.78
CA GLY A 775 -7.06 18.95 12.99
C GLY A 775 -6.38 18.37 14.23
N PHE A 776 -6.94 18.62 15.41
CA PHE A 776 -6.50 18.04 16.69
C PHE A 776 -7.68 17.86 17.64
N TRP A 777 -8.00 16.61 17.91
CA TRP A 777 -9.01 16.19 18.85
C TRP A 777 -8.55 14.94 19.58
N ARG A 778 -7.88 15.15 20.72
CA ARG A 778 -7.49 14.06 21.61
C ARG A 778 -8.71 13.30 22.12
N ALA A 779 -8.65 11.97 22.07
CA ALA A 779 -9.77 11.07 22.39
C ALA A 779 -10.37 11.29 23.79
N ASP A 780 -9.56 11.73 24.76
CA ASP A 780 -9.98 12.01 26.13
C ASP A 780 -10.50 13.43 26.38
N HIS A 781 -10.62 14.26 25.34
CA HIS A 781 -11.12 15.62 25.43
C HIS A 781 -12.56 15.75 24.89
N PRO A 782 -13.43 16.53 25.57
CA PRO A 782 -14.84 16.64 25.20
C PRO A 782 -15.08 17.45 23.91
N ALA A 783 -14.07 18.19 23.43
CA ALA A 783 -14.15 19.00 22.22
C ALA A 783 -12.77 19.11 21.54
N PRO A 784 -12.72 19.29 20.21
CA PRO A 784 -11.46 19.50 19.49
C PRO A 784 -10.81 20.82 19.92
N ARG A 785 -9.49 20.81 20.13
CA ARG A 785 -8.71 22.06 20.29
C ARG A 785 -8.53 22.75 18.94
N ASN A 786 -8.40 21.96 17.88
CA ASN A 786 -8.42 22.43 16.49
C ASN A 786 -9.39 21.55 15.69
N PRO A 787 -10.56 22.07 15.27
CA PRO A 787 -11.52 21.30 14.48
C PRO A 787 -10.88 20.74 13.20
N ARG A 788 -11.31 19.54 12.79
CA ARG A 788 -10.79 18.92 11.59
C ARG A 788 -11.27 19.67 10.34
N VAL A 789 -10.33 20.05 9.46
CA VAL A 789 -10.60 20.74 8.21
C VAL A 789 -11.06 19.75 7.13
N GLY A 790 -11.95 20.19 6.25
CA GLY A 790 -12.39 19.42 5.09
C GLY A 790 -11.34 19.38 3.97
N ARG A 791 -11.57 18.51 2.97
CA ARG A 791 -10.65 18.26 1.84
C ARG A 791 -10.12 19.52 1.17
N THR A 792 -11.01 20.40 0.67
CA THR A 792 -10.61 21.62 -0.05
C THR A 792 -9.63 22.47 0.75
N ARG A 793 -9.93 22.69 2.04
CA ARG A 793 -9.05 23.47 2.91
C ARG A 793 -7.70 22.79 3.12
N PHE A 794 -7.68 21.47 3.29
CA PHE A 794 -6.42 20.74 3.42
C PHE A 794 -5.59 20.77 2.13
N CYS A 795 -6.22 20.61 0.96
CA CYS A 795 -5.56 20.76 -0.34
C CYS A 795 -4.95 22.17 -0.53
N GLU A 796 -5.64 23.24 -0.09
CA GLU A 796 -5.06 24.60 -0.05
C GLU A 796 -3.81 24.67 0.84
N GLN A 797 -3.81 23.99 1.99
CA GLN A 797 -2.66 23.95 2.90
C GLN A 797 -1.49 23.20 2.27
N VAL A 798 -1.74 22.08 1.58
CA VAL A 798 -0.72 21.36 0.82
C VAL A 798 -0.14 22.22 -0.30
N ALA A 799 -0.98 22.95 -1.04
CA ALA A 799 -0.52 23.87 -2.08
C ALA A 799 0.41 24.94 -1.50
N LYS A 800 0.02 25.58 -0.39
CA LYS A 800 0.87 26.56 0.32
C LYS A 800 2.17 25.96 0.83
N MET A 801 2.12 24.74 1.37
CA MET A 801 3.30 24.02 1.82
C MET A 801 4.28 23.81 0.66
N ASN A 802 3.79 23.36 -0.50
CA ASN A 802 4.61 23.16 -1.70
C ASN A 802 5.22 24.49 -2.21
N GLU A 803 4.46 25.58 -2.17
CA GLU A 803 4.92 26.91 -2.59
C GLU A 803 5.90 27.56 -1.61
N SER A 804 5.90 27.14 -0.35
CA SER A 804 6.69 27.79 0.73
C SER A 804 8.20 27.70 0.52
N GLY A 805 8.67 26.67 -0.19
CA GLY A 805 10.10 26.39 -0.39
C GLY A 805 10.87 26.13 0.91
N ARG A 806 10.20 25.84 2.03
CA ARG A 806 10.85 25.50 3.31
C ARG A 806 11.55 24.16 3.21
N ASP A 807 12.68 24.04 3.90
CA ASP A 807 13.49 22.82 3.91
C ASP A 807 12.64 21.62 4.34
N TRP A 808 11.92 21.75 5.46
CA TRP A 808 11.04 20.71 5.99
C TRP A 808 9.57 21.02 5.73
N GLN A 809 8.90 20.21 4.92
CA GLN A 809 7.47 20.26 4.66
C GLN A 809 6.77 19.11 5.41
N LEU A 810 6.24 19.39 6.60
CA LEU A 810 5.87 18.37 7.58
C LEU A 810 4.36 18.21 7.72
N VAL A 811 3.90 16.96 7.73
CA VAL A 811 2.52 16.58 8.01
C VAL A 811 2.41 16.00 9.42
N VAL A 812 1.59 16.64 10.25
CA VAL A 812 1.21 16.17 11.58
C VAL A 812 -0.23 15.67 11.53
N SER A 813 -0.48 14.38 11.40
CA SER A 813 0.46 13.25 11.34
C SER A 813 -0.05 12.21 10.34
N PHE A 814 0.78 11.22 9.96
CA PHE A 814 0.29 10.10 9.15
C PHE A 814 -0.83 9.35 9.89
N ASN A 815 -0.56 8.83 11.09
CA ASN A 815 -1.45 7.88 11.76
C ASN A 815 -1.57 8.08 13.28
N GLU A 816 -1.51 9.30 13.79
CA GLU A 816 -1.79 9.54 15.22
C GLU A 816 -3.29 9.66 15.50
N TRP A 817 -3.92 8.50 15.66
CA TRP A 817 -5.36 8.36 15.91
C TRP A 817 -5.76 8.89 17.29
N GLY A 818 -4.88 8.76 18.30
CA GLY A 818 -5.10 9.23 19.67
C GLY A 818 -5.27 10.74 19.78
N GLU A 819 -4.50 11.51 19.00
CA GLU A 819 -4.61 12.96 18.90
C GLU A 819 -5.65 13.43 17.87
N GLY A 820 -6.16 12.51 17.06
CA GLY A 820 -7.06 12.84 15.97
C GLY A 820 -6.40 13.68 14.87
N THR A 821 -5.08 13.61 14.71
CA THR A 821 -4.29 14.36 13.71
C THR A 821 -4.00 13.53 12.44
N ALA A 822 -4.37 12.25 12.43
CA ALA A 822 -4.09 11.32 11.32
C ALA A 822 -4.61 11.81 9.95
N VAL A 823 -3.79 11.60 8.91
CA VAL A 823 -4.15 11.74 7.48
C VAL A 823 -4.34 10.39 6.78
N GLU A 824 -3.92 9.28 7.40
CA GLU A 824 -4.14 7.91 6.92
C GLU A 824 -5.61 7.69 6.52
N SER A 825 -5.84 6.88 5.48
CA SER A 825 -7.17 6.55 4.96
C SER A 825 -8.13 6.08 6.07
N ALA A 826 -9.24 6.79 6.24
CA ALA A 826 -10.28 6.48 7.22
C ALA A 826 -11.67 6.38 6.59
N VAL A 827 -12.60 5.77 7.31
CA VAL A 827 -14.01 5.72 6.95
C VAL A 827 -14.58 7.14 6.84
N GLU A 828 -14.16 8.04 7.71
CA GLU A 828 -14.69 9.41 7.81
C GLU A 828 -14.24 10.35 6.68
N TRP A 829 -13.16 10.02 5.95
CA TRP A 829 -12.65 10.79 4.81
C TRP A 829 -12.23 9.88 3.65
N ASN A 830 -13.02 8.83 3.42
CA ASN A 830 -12.76 7.89 2.36
C ASN A 830 -12.87 8.55 0.97
N SER A 831 -12.05 8.09 0.03
CA SER A 831 -12.01 8.63 -1.33
C SER A 831 -11.97 7.52 -2.37
N ALA A 832 -12.21 7.88 -3.64
CA ALA A 832 -12.24 6.93 -4.74
C ALA A 832 -10.88 6.29 -5.05
N SER A 833 -9.77 6.88 -4.59
CA SER A 833 -8.43 6.31 -4.74
C SER A 833 -8.18 5.14 -3.78
N GLY A 834 -8.96 5.04 -2.70
CA GLY A 834 -8.71 4.13 -1.57
C GLY A 834 -7.74 4.67 -0.51
N TYR A 835 -7.07 5.80 -0.77
CA TYR A 835 -6.10 6.40 0.15
C TYR A 835 -6.68 7.51 1.05
N GLY A 836 -7.92 7.93 0.77
CA GLY A 836 -8.62 8.96 1.55
C GLY A 836 -8.29 10.38 1.09
N ASP A 837 -9.19 11.31 1.40
CA ASP A 837 -9.16 12.69 0.90
C ASP A 837 -7.85 13.44 1.23
N TYR A 838 -7.25 13.19 2.40
CA TYR A 838 -6.04 13.89 2.82
C TYR A 838 -4.78 13.41 2.07
N LEU A 839 -4.62 12.10 1.88
CA LEU A 839 -3.52 11.57 1.07
C LEU A 839 -3.71 11.92 -0.41
N ASP A 840 -4.95 12.00 -0.90
CA ASP A 840 -5.26 12.51 -2.23
C ASP A 840 -4.80 13.96 -2.41
N CYS A 841 -5.09 14.83 -1.44
CA CYS A 841 -4.57 16.21 -1.45
C CYS A 841 -3.04 16.26 -1.47
N LEU A 842 -2.36 15.39 -0.71
CA LEU A 842 -0.90 15.31 -0.70
C LEU A 842 -0.35 14.81 -2.04
N HIS A 843 -1.05 13.88 -2.68
CA HIS A 843 -0.70 13.37 -4.00
C HIS A 843 -0.83 14.45 -5.09
N ASP A 844 -1.98 15.14 -5.15
CA ASP A 844 -2.23 16.18 -6.15
C ASP A 844 -3.24 17.23 -5.63
N PRO A 845 -2.78 18.31 -4.99
CA PRO A 845 -3.67 19.31 -4.41
C PRO A 845 -4.46 20.09 -5.47
N VAL A 846 -4.04 20.08 -6.74
CA VAL A 846 -4.74 20.79 -7.83
C VAL A 846 -5.89 19.95 -8.36
N ARG A 847 -5.68 18.64 -8.49
CA ARG A 847 -6.71 17.71 -8.96
C ARG A 847 -7.80 17.45 -7.90
N PHE A 848 -7.42 17.42 -6.63
CA PHE A 848 -8.32 17.02 -5.54
C PHE A 848 -8.84 18.20 -4.68
N GLY A 849 -8.31 19.41 -4.90
CA GLY A 849 -8.65 20.66 -4.19
C GLY A 849 -10.03 21.23 -4.47
#